data_AF-A0A7S2PEB7-F1
#
_entry.id   AF-A0A7S2PEB7-F1
#
_cell.length_a   1.000
_cell.length_b   1.000
_cell.length_c   1.000
_cell.angle_alpha   90.00
_cell.angle_beta   90.00
_cell.angle_gamma   90.00
#
_symmetry.space_group_name_H-M   'P 1'
#
loop_
_entity.id
_entity.type
_entity.pdbx_description
1 polymer ?
#
loop_
_entity_poly.entity_id
_entity_poly.type
_entity_poly.pdbx_seq_one_letter_code
_entity_poly.pdbx_strand_id
1 'polypeptide(L)'
;WVMLSVGGVTCAVLYATRRKANHSAWVDVTLHQLHCNAVHGTESLADQADVSALTFNVEEFIEPCMRAVRDWQPPAGASRSVKSFAASNPDMLDGAFVKRNGSARLAWQACKHMSTKAWHESIAVVRNVIAERQADVVLLQEMGLGAVSLAVPEGYSVAVVASSGEPGWKDIHLANVVLARDTLRVLMPITIDITLDAPVPRSAACAHLQGFGSTPLDFFACSVHLLGGRFDDETWHRHVDLRSKQVGLIMEVMQAATRHRMPHLPAGQVPLLLGGDFNAMLSPAVARPKLATHPVFLRTVGTPDELRFLNYATSGHAFLRDHGFRPAYLPGNVDAASLGAVDAPTPRVEKTSVYGSVVDWLYFPDCLGDVQPRAPVVLDTIANGVSDHHAVHAYLRMPITEIAPSVMMARLQHSVNEGIGTAFPAMVINWLLYAVQVQQVRAATQSHADAQLGRCVELFAACSADHPGRSMSTIAVGLSTFTFWFAAYFCDVENMRWGTVFASVLTVVLFAPWWTVVARLQADVSKTNMQWTGQIFQIWSERGAGGFYAGLGPDLLLISFPLVQGHLYMTTVNIIVWVLGAEDDVALHNRYAFLAPVLGSVATLVATVATYPLQFVRVRWQNGLSSCPGADE
;
A
#
# COMPACT_ATOMS: atom_id res chain seq x y z
N TRP A 1 -8.19 38.65 -10.67
CA TRP A 1 -8.20 40.12 -10.72
C TRP A 1 -9.23 40.63 -9.72
N VAL A 2 -8.79 40.91 -8.49
CA VAL A 2 -9.07 42.12 -7.70
C VAL A 2 -7.87 42.20 -6.76
N MET A 3 -7.19 43.33 -6.80
CA MET A 3 -5.94 43.67 -6.10
C MET A 3 -6.28 44.46 -4.84
N LEU A 4 -5.58 44.20 -3.74
CA LEU A 4 -5.27 45.18 -2.71
C LEU A 4 -3.97 44.72 -2.02
N SER A 5 -2.91 45.49 -2.23
CA SER A 5 -1.60 45.31 -1.57
C SER A 5 -1.23 46.64 -0.94
N VAL A 6 -0.79 46.60 0.32
CA VAL A 6 -0.03 47.67 0.98
C VAL A 6 1.20 46.99 1.59
N GLY A 7 2.39 47.53 1.28
CA GLY A 7 3.67 47.11 1.88
C GLY A 7 4.50 46.21 0.96
N GLY A 8 5.27 46.84 0.06
CA GLY A 8 6.00 46.18 -1.01
C GLY A 8 7.08 45.21 -0.56
N VAL A 9 7.06 44.02 -1.17
CA VAL A 9 8.22 43.18 -1.46
C VAL A 9 7.98 42.54 -2.83
N THR A 10 8.91 42.79 -3.77
CA THR A 10 8.87 42.30 -5.14
C THR A 10 9.50 40.91 -5.22
N CYS A 11 8.76 39.91 -5.71
CA CYS A 11 9.32 38.70 -6.31
C CYS A 11 8.63 38.45 -7.65
N ALA A 12 9.42 38.46 -8.73
CA ALA A 12 8.98 38.19 -10.09
C ALA A 12 8.81 36.67 -10.30
N VAL A 13 7.66 36.28 -10.85
CA VAL A 13 7.41 34.92 -11.35
C VAL A 13 7.31 35.00 -12.88
N LEU A 14 8.23 34.31 -13.56
CA LEU A 14 8.24 34.15 -15.01
C LEU A 14 7.31 33.00 -15.41
N TYR A 15 6.24 33.30 -16.14
CA TYR A 15 5.40 32.30 -16.80
C TYR A 15 5.87 32.12 -18.25
N ALA A 16 6.22 30.90 -18.64
CA ALA A 16 6.42 30.53 -20.03
C ALA A 16 5.28 29.60 -20.48
N THR A 17 4.42 30.10 -21.35
CA THR A 17 3.46 29.30 -22.12
C THR A 17 4.17 28.59 -23.27
N ARG A 18 3.94 27.29 -23.48
CA ARG A 18 4.36 26.61 -24.72
C ARG A 18 3.17 26.05 -25.51
N ARG A 19 3.07 26.53 -26.75
CA ARG A 19 2.17 26.08 -27.84
C ARG A 19 2.57 24.68 -28.35
N LYS A 20 1.57 23.92 -28.82
CA LYS A 20 1.70 22.73 -29.66
C LYS A 20 2.43 23.03 -30.98
N ALA A 21 3.37 22.16 -31.38
CA ALA A 21 3.72 21.89 -32.79
C ALA A 21 4.30 20.48 -32.93
N ASN A 22 3.95 19.82 -34.04
CA ASN A 22 4.33 18.47 -34.46
C ASN A 22 5.84 18.30 -34.77
N HIS A 23 6.22 17.02 -34.86
CA HIS A 23 7.38 16.39 -35.53
C HIS A 23 8.45 15.76 -34.65
N SER A 24 8.53 14.44 -34.84
CA SER A 24 9.62 13.48 -34.66
C SER A 24 11.04 14.05 -34.57
N ALA A 25 11.81 13.59 -33.58
CA ALA A 25 13.26 13.62 -33.58
C ALA A 25 13.80 12.19 -33.56
N TRP A 26 14.39 11.79 -34.67
CA TRP A 26 15.41 10.73 -34.71
C TRP A 26 16.71 11.33 -34.18
N VAL A 27 17.46 10.57 -33.38
CA VAL A 27 18.87 10.86 -33.09
C VAL A 27 19.67 9.63 -33.46
N ASP A 28 20.50 9.82 -34.49
CA ASP A 28 21.50 8.92 -35.00
C ASP A 28 22.84 9.28 -34.33
N VAL A 29 23.56 8.31 -33.73
CA VAL A 29 24.98 8.47 -33.37
C VAL A 29 25.72 7.14 -33.59
N THR A 30 26.79 7.26 -34.37
CA THR A 30 27.61 6.23 -35.00
C THR A 30 28.73 5.65 -34.11
N LEU A 31 28.97 4.34 -34.33
CA LEU A 31 30.15 3.46 -34.14
C LEU A 31 31.43 3.95 -33.42
N HIS A 32 31.98 3.04 -32.59
CA HIS A 32 33.43 2.86 -32.44
C HIS A 32 33.85 1.39 -32.70
N GLN A 33 34.83 1.26 -33.60
CA GLN A 33 35.54 0.07 -34.03
C GLN A 33 36.80 -0.10 -33.16
N LEU A 34 37.11 -1.32 -32.71
CA LEU A 34 38.42 -1.67 -32.15
C LEU A 34 38.92 -2.97 -32.80
N HIS A 35 39.95 -2.80 -33.62
CA HIS A 35 40.81 -3.86 -34.17
C HIS A 35 41.89 -4.22 -33.15
N CYS A 36 42.16 -5.53 -33.00
CA CYS A 36 43.49 -6.04 -32.69
C CYS A 36 43.78 -7.25 -33.60
N ASN A 37 44.67 -7.03 -34.58
CA ASN A 37 45.54 -8.04 -35.24
C ASN A 37 46.70 -8.37 -34.28
N ALA A 38 47.45 -9.47 -34.28
CA ALA A 38 47.59 -10.68 -35.10
C ALA A 38 48.42 -11.70 -34.27
N VAL A 39 48.45 -12.98 -34.65
CA VAL A 39 49.65 -13.75 -35.08
C VAL A 39 49.22 -15.18 -35.43
N HIS A 40 49.55 -15.63 -36.64
CA HIS A 40 49.50 -17.01 -37.12
C HIS A 40 50.78 -17.78 -36.74
N GLY A 41 50.65 -19.06 -36.43
CA GLY A 41 51.75 -20.03 -36.40
C GLY A 41 51.20 -21.47 -36.37
N THR A 42 51.59 -22.27 -37.35
CA THR A 42 51.18 -23.64 -37.67
C THR A 42 52.05 -24.71 -36.98
N GLU A 43 51.47 -25.86 -36.60
CA GLU A 43 51.86 -27.25 -36.99
C GLU A 43 51.40 -28.34 -35.98
N SER A 44 51.40 -29.58 -36.46
CA SER A 44 50.69 -30.80 -36.04
C SER A 44 51.35 -31.62 -34.92
N LEU A 45 50.58 -32.44 -34.19
CA LEU A 45 50.61 -33.94 -34.18
C LEU A 45 49.96 -34.56 -32.92
N ALA A 46 49.14 -35.59 -33.18
CA ALA A 46 48.94 -36.86 -32.47
C ALA A 46 48.52 -36.94 -30.97
N ASP A 47 47.47 -37.75 -30.76
CA ASP A 47 47.18 -38.66 -29.64
C ASP A 47 47.62 -38.31 -28.21
N GLN A 48 46.64 -38.08 -27.34
CA GLN A 48 46.36 -38.96 -26.19
C GLN A 48 45.13 -38.47 -25.41
N ALA A 49 44.35 -39.44 -24.94
CA ALA A 49 43.21 -39.23 -24.07
C ALA A 49 43.65 -38.64 -22.71
N ASP A 50 42.99 -37.58 -22.27
CA ASP A 50 42.87 -37.30 -20.84
C ASP A 50 41.52 -36.64 -20.54
N VAL A 51 40.70 -37.37 -19.78
CA VAL A 51 39.40 -36.97 -19.27
C VAL A 51 39.65 -36.40 -17.88
N SER A 52 40.12 -35.15 -17.79
CA SER A 52 40.36 -34.52 -16.49
C SER A 52 40.53 -32.98 -16.51
N ALA A 53 39.76 -32.23 -17.30
CA ALA A 53 39.54 -30.79 -17.03
C ALA A 53 38.41 -30.21 -17.90
N LEU A 54 37.18 -30.20 -17.36
CA LEU A 54 36.10 -29.33 -17.84
C LEU A 54 35.65 -28.46 -16.67
N THR A 55 36.54 -27.58 -16.22
CA THR A 55 36.17 -26.42 -15.42
C THR A 55 35.47 -25.44 -16.35
N PHE A 56 34.14 -25.43 -16.29
CA PHE A 56 33.33 -24.35 -16.87
C PHE A 56 33.66 -23.06 -16.12
N ASN A 57 34.26 -22.09 -16.81
CA ASN A 57 34.42 -20.76 -16.26
C ASN A 57 33.10 -19.98 -16.46
N VAL A 58 32.30 -19.94 -15.39
CA VAL A 58 30.96 -19.32 -15.34
C VAL A 58 31.01 -17.81 -15.65
N GLU A 59 32.16 -17.17 -15.50
CA GLU A 59 32.33 -15.73 -15.72
C GLU A 59 32.27 -15.33 -17.21
N GLU A 60 32.80 -16.15 -18.13
CA GLU A 60 32.90 -15.77 -19.56
C GLU A 60 31.55 -15.78 -20.32
N PHE A 61 30.53 -16.48 -19.80
CA PHE A 61 29.21 -16.56 -20.45
C PHE A 61 28.19 -15.57 -19.87
N ILE A 62 28.36 -15.18 -18.60
CA ILE A 62 27.43 -14.32 -17.87
C ILE A 62 27.71 -12.84 -18.17
N GLU A 63 28.98 -12.46 -18.31
CA GLU A 63 29.37 -11.05 -18.36
C GLU A 63 28.81 -10.23 -19.55
N PRO A 64 28.71 -10.75 -20.79
CA PRO A 64 28.18 -9.99 -21.92
C PRO A 64 26.68 -9.70 -21.82
N CYS A 65 25.89 -10.63 -21.27
CA CYS A 65 24.46 -10.41 -21.01
C CYS A 65 24.22 -9.48 -19.81
N MET A 66 25.12 -9.49 -18.83
CA MET A 66 25.01 -8.70 -17.60
C MET A 66 25.43 -7.23 -17.79
N ARG A 67 26.35 -6.94 -18.73
CA ARG A 67 26.76 -5.56 -19.06
C ARG A 67 25.60 -4.73 -19.63
N ALA A 68 24.78 -5.32 -20.50
CA ALA A 68 23.60 -4.67 -21.09
C ALA A 68 22.50 -4.31 -20.07
N VAL A 69 22.46 -4.98 -18.91
CA VAL A 69 21.47 -4.74 -17.84
C VAL A 69 22.02 -3.78 -16.78
N ARG A 70 23.33 -3.84 -16.46
CA ARG A 70 23.99 -2.92 -15.50
C ARG A 70 24.08 -1.48 -16.02
N ASP A 71 24.33 -1.31 -17.31
CA ASP A 71 24.61 0.01 -17.89
C ASP A 71 23.34 0.80 -18.27
N TRP A 72 22.16 0.26 -17.99
CA TRP A 72 20.91 0.89 -18.38
C TRP A 72 20.36 1.82 -17.30
N GLN A 73 20.28 3.11 -17.63
CA GLN A 73 19.48 4.10 -16.90
C GLN A 73 18.19 4.42 -17.68
N PRO A 74 17.03 4.54 -17.02
CA PRO A 74 15.81 4.99 -17.68
C PRO A 74 16.00 6.42 -18.22
N PRO A 75 15.48 6.75 -19.42
CA PRO A 75 15.55 8.11 -19.93
C PRO A 75 14.83 9.06 -18.97
N ALA A 76 15.40 10.27 -18.79
CA ALA A 76 14.85 11.31 -17.93
C ALA A 76 13.40 11.63 -18.36
N GLY A 77 12.43 11.34 -17.48
CA GLY A 77 11.00 11.55 -17.73
C GLY A 77 10.14 10.30 -17.99
N ALA A 78 10.67 9.08 -17.82
CA ALA A 78 9.92 7.85 -18.12
C ALA A 78 9.10 7.27 -16.94
N SER A 79 7.88 6.81 -17.27
CA SER A 79 7.04 5.81 -16.59
C SER A 79 7.76 4.79 -15.71
N ARG A 80 7.13 4.37 -14.61
CA ARG A 80 7.63 3.33 -13.69
C ARG A 80 7.58 1.94 -14.33
N SER A 81 8.60 1.15 -14.08
CA SER A 81 8.64 -0.28 -14.41
C SER A 81 8.54 -1.09 -13.13
N VAL A 82 7.79 -2.19 -13.16
CA VAL A 82 7.83 -3.22 -12.12
C VAL A 82 8.48 -4.47 -12.70
N LYS A 83 9.49 -4.97 -12.02
CA LYS A 83 10.12 -6.25 -12.28
C LYS A 83 9.41 -7.32 -11.48
N SER A 84 8.94 -8.36 -12.16
CA SER A 84 8.22 -9.48 -11.56
C SER A 84 8.98 -10.78 -11.79
N PHE A 85 9.14 -11.57 -10.74
CA PHE A 85 9.84 -12.85 -10.78
C PHE A 85 8.92 -13.93 -10.24
N ALA A 86 8.66 -14.99 -11.01
CA ALA A 86 7.90 -16.15 -10.56
C ALA A 86 8.78 -17.39 -10.56
N ALA A 87 8.74 -18.17 -9.48
CA ALA A 87 9.48 -19.43 -9.36
C ALA A 87 8.72 -20.43 -8.47
N SER A 88 8.58 -21.67 -8.96
CA SER A 88 8.14 -22.79 -8.14
C SER A 88 9.33 -23.49 -7.51
N ASN A 89 9.25 -23.79 -6.21
CA ASN A 89 10.24 -24.56 -5.48
C ASN A 89 9.60 -25.86 -4.99
N PRO A 90 9.67 -26.97 -5.75
CA PRO A 90 9.10 -28.22 -5.33
C PRO A 90 9.87 -28.81 -4.14
N ASP A 91 9.23 -29.77 -3.48
CA ASP A 91 9.97 -30.80 -2.76
C ASP A 91 10.95 -31.49 -3.73
N MET A 92 12.22 -31.08 -3.65
CA MET A 92 13.16 -31.23 -4.78
C MET A 92 13.43 -32.68 -5.20
N LEU A 93 13.48 -32.88 -6.51
CA LEU A 93 13.92 -34.11 -7.17
C LEU A 93 15.44 -34.09 -7.36
N ASP A 94 16.15 -35.15 -6.93
CA ASP A 94 17.58 -35.31 -7.18
C ASP A 94 17.85 -35.48 -8.69
N GLY A 95 18.49 -34.47 -9.30
CA GLY A 95 18.75 -34.37 -10.74
C GLY A 95 19.65 -35.49 -11.30
N ALA A 96 20.40 -36.21 -10.45
CA ALA A 96 21.21 -37.35 -10.88
C ALA A 96 20.37 -38.62 -11.17
N PHE A 97 19.17 -38.73 -10.61
CA PHE A 97 18.31 -39.92 -10.75
C PHE A 97 17.25 -39.80 -11.86
N VAL A 98 16.73 -38.59 -12.11
CA VAL A 98 15.65 -38.36 -13.09
C VAL A 98 16.09 -38.65 -14.53
N LYS A 99 17.36 -38.40 -14.87
CA LYS A 99 17.88 -38.67 -16.22
C LYS A 99 17.96 -40.16 -16.58
N ARG A 100 17.91 -41.09 -15.62
CA ARG A 100 18.12 -42.52 -15.92
C ARG A 100 16.86 -43.34 -16.15
N ASN A 101 15.71 -43.02 -15.55
CA ASN A 101 14.61 -44.00 -15.47
C ASN A 101 13.18 -43.41 -15.52
N GLY A 102 12.90 -42.43 -16.39
CA GLY A 102 11.58 -42.15 -17.00
C GLY A 102 10.27 -42.23 -16.18
N SER A 103 10.29 -42.23 -14.86
CA SER A 103 9.14 -42.51 -14.01
C SER A 103 9.13 -41.57 -12.81
N ALA A 104 8.05 -40.78 -12.69
CA ALA A 104 7.82 -39.85 -11.59
C ALA A 104 7.87 -40.51 -10.20
N ARG A 105 7.67 -41.83 -10.13
CA ARG A 105 7.70 -42.63 -8.90
C ARG A 105 9.10 -42.73 -8.27
N LEU A 106 10.17 -42.72 -9.08
CA LEU A 106 11.56 -42.76 -8.58
C LEU A 106 12.03 -41.38 -8.09
N ALA A 107 11.53 -40.32 -8.70
CA ALA A 107 11.88 -38.96 -8.34
C ALA A 107 11.41 -38.63 -6.91
N TRP A 108 10.17 -38.97 -6.55
CA TRP A 108 9.64 -38.85 -5.19
C TRP A 108 10.39 -39.71 -4.14
N GLN A 109 10.90 -40.88 -4.55
CA GLN A 109 11.71 -41.72 -3.67
C GLN A 109 13.09 -41.12 -3.38
N ALA A 110 13.69 -40.40 -4.34
CA ALA A 110 14.94 -39.67 -4.12
C ALA A 110 14.76 -38.49 -3.15
N CYS A 111 13.62 -37.77 -3.20
CA CYS A 111 13.30 -36.70 -2.25
C CYS A 111 13.35 -37.18 -0.80
N LYS A 112 12.85 -38.40 -0.50
CA LYS A 112 12.85 -38.96 0.87
C LYS A 112 14.24 -39.06 1.52
N HIS A 113 15.31 -39.06 0.73
CA HIS A 113 16.70 -39.20 1.19
C HIS A 113 17.48 -37.88 1.21
N MET A 114 16.84 -36.76 0.92
CA MET A 114 17.52 -35.46 0.93
C MET A 114 17.96 -35.06 2.33
N SER A 115 19.20 -34.58 2.46
CA SER A 115 19.68 -34.06 3.73
C SER A 115 19.14 -32.65 3.98
N THR A 116 18.95 -32.26 5.25
CA THR A 116 18.60 -30.87 5.62
C THR A 116 19.61 -29.86 5.05
N LYS A 117 20.87 -30.27 4.91
CA LYS A 117 21.92 -29.44 4.29
C LYS A 117 21.63 -29.15 2.82
N ALA A 118 21.35 -30.17 2.01
CA ALA A 118 21.03 -30.00 0.60
C ALA A 118 19.78 -29.12 0.41
N TRP A 119 18.79 -29.27 1.29
CA TRP A 119 17.60 -28.42 1.28
C TRP A 119 17.92 -26.94 1.56
N HIS A 120 18.74 -26.64 2.58
CA HIS A 120 19.19 -25.27 2.84
C HIS A 120 20.05 -24.69 1.69
N GLU A 121 20.90 -25.50 1.06
CA GLU A 121 21.72 -25.08 -0.07
C GLU A 121 20.85 -24.63 -1.25
N SER A 122 19.78 -25.34 -1.56
CA SER A 122 18.86 -24.94 -2.63
C SER A 122 18.03 -23.71 -2.30
N ILE A 123 17.60 -23.54 -1.04
CA ILE A 123 16.96 -22.29 -0.61
C ILE A 123 17.93 -21.11 -0.77
N ALA A 124 19.22 -21.31 -0.51
CA ALA A 124 20.24 -20.29 -0.74
C ALA A 124 20.38 -19.97 -2.24
N VAL A 125 20.26 -20.95 -3.14
CA VAL A 125 20.21 -20.70 -4.59
C VAL A 125 19.01 -19.82 -4.96
N VAL A 126 17.81 -20.13 -4.46
CA VAL A 126 16.60 -19.31 -4.70
C VAL A 126 16.82 -17.87 -4.20
N ARG A 127 17.30 -17.72 -2.96
CA ARG A 127 17.61 -16.41 -2.36
C ARG A 127 18.61 -15.61 -3.19
N ASN A 128 19.68 -16.26 -3.65
CA ASN A 128 20.72 -15.61 -4.45
C ASN A 128 20.17 -15.17 -5.81
N VAL A 129 19.36 -15.99 -6.47
CA VAL A 129 18.71 -15.60 -7.73
C VAL A 129 17.78 -14.39 -7.52
N ILE A 130 17.01 -14.35 -6.43
CA ILE A 130 16.18 -13.18 -6.11
C ILE A 130 17.06 -11.93 -5.91
N ALA A 131 18.10 -12.06 -5.09
CA ALA A 131 19.05 -10.97 -4.81
C ALA A 131 19.75 -10.47 -6.07
N GLU A 132 20.13 -11.35 -7.00
CA GLU A 132 20.79 -10.96 -8.25
C GLU A 132 19.82 -10.28 -9.22
N ARG A 133 18.57 -10.76 -9.30
CA ARG A 133 17.60 -10.24 -10.27
C ARG A 133 16.97 -8.93 -9.84
N GLN A 134 16.96 -8.63 -8.54
CA GLN A 134 16.50 -7.34 -8.00
C GLN A 134 15.06 -7.02 -8.49
N ALA A 135 14.19 -8.04 -8.53
CA ALA A 135 12.80 -7.90 -8.91
C ALA A 135 12.02 -7.07 -7.88
N ASP A 136 11.06 -6.24 -8.28
CA ASP A 136 10.28 -5.44 -7.31
C ASP A 136 9.25 -6.32 -6.59
N VAL A 137 8.71 -7.32 -7.28
CA VAL A 137 7.79 -8.32 -6.74
C VAL A 137 8.26 -9.73 -7.10
N VAL A 138 8.23 -10.64 -6.13
CA VAL A 138 8.62 -12.04 -6.29
C VAL A 138 7.45 -12.93 -5.86
N LEU A 139 7.06 -13.85 -6.73
CA LEU A 139 5.96 -14.81 -6.55
C LEU A 139 6.57 -16.21 -6.44
N LEU A 140 6.53 -16.80 -5.25
CA LEU A 140 7.04 -18.15 -5.01
C LEU A 140 5.89 -19.13 -4.82
N GLN A 141 6.03 -20.33 -5.38
CA GLN A 141 5.11 -21.46 -5.23
C GLN A 141 5.82 -22.63 -4.56
N GLU A 142 5.02 -23.49 -3.92
CA GLU A 142 5.48 -24.72 -3.23
C GLU A 142 6.56 -24.50 -2.16
N MET A 143 6.68 -23.29 -1.63
CA MET A 143 7.72 -22.98 -0.65
C MET A 143 7.39 -23.64 0.70
N GLY A 144 8.33 -24.40 1.27
CA GLY A 144 8.15 -24.95 2.61
C GLY A 144 7.93 -23.83 3.65
N LEU A 145 6.83 -23.87 4.40
CA LEU A 145 6.40 -22.79 5.29
C LEU A 145 7.48 -22.39 6.31
N GLY A 146 8.23 -23.38 6.84
CA GLY A 146 9.34 -23.15 7.76
C GLY A 146 10.61 -22.56 7.13
N ALA A 147 10.70 -22.53 5.80
CA ALA A 147 11.86 -22.01 5.07
C ALA A 147 11.64 -20.64 4.43
N VAL A 148 10.44 -20.07 4.52
CA VAL A 148 10.14 -18.78 3.89
C VAL A 148 11.16 -17.71 4.32
N SER A 149 11.46 -17.62 5.62
CA SER A 149 12.44 -16.66 6.15
C SER A 149 13.86 -16.86 5.63
N LEU A 150 14.24 -18.08 5.25
CA LEU A 150 15.56 -18.41 4.72
C LEU A 150 15.72 -17.99 3.25
N ALA A 151 14.62 -17.88 2.51
CA ALA A 151 14.61 -17.50 1.10
C ALA A 151 14.57 -15.98 0.88
N VAL A 152 14.30 -15.17 1.91
CA VAL A 152 14.18 -13.70 1.80
C VAL A 152 15.57 -13.08 1.78
N PRO A 153 16.00 -12.45 0.67
CA PRO A 153 17.26 -11.71 0.64
C PRO A 153 17.11 -10.34 1.31
N GLU A 154 18.25 -9.69 1.57
CA GLU A 154 18.29 -8.30 2.04
C GLU A 154 17.60 -7.36 1.04
N GLY A 155 16.86 -6.36 1.55
CA GLY A 155 16.10 -5.42 0.73
C GLY A 155 14.70 -5.91 0.32
N TYR A 156 14.24 -7.03 0.87
CA TYR A 156 12.92 -7.61 0.65
C TYR A 156 12.21 -7.89 1.96
N SER A 157 10.89 -7.81 1.90
CA SER A 157 9.98 -8.22 2.96
C SER A 157 8.98 -9.26 2.45
N VAL A 158 8.53 -10.13 3.36
CA VAL A 158 7.45 -11.06 3.08
C VAL A 158 6.14 -10.28 3.11
N ALA A 159 5.51 -10.11 1.95
CA ALA A 159 4.24 -9.39 1.84
C ALA A 159 3.08 -10.26 2.30
N VAL A 160 3.06 -11.53 1.90
CA VAL A 160 2.04 -12.50 2.33
C VAL A 160 2.55 -13.93 2.16
N VAL A 161 2.09 -14.82 3.05
CA VAL A 161 2.28 -16.26 2.96
C VAL A 161 0.91 -16.92 3.06
N ALA A 162 0.54 -17.73 2.08
CA ALA A 162 -0.64 -18.57 2.12
C ALA A 162 -0.19 -20.03 2.17
N SER A 163 -0.41 -20.71 3.29
CA SER A 163 -0.17 -22.15 3.35
C SER A 163 -1.08 -22.85 2.35
N SER A 164 -0.54 -23.76 1.55
CA SER A 164 -1.36 -24.60 0.69
C SER A 164 -2.06 -25.69 1.49
N GLY A 165 -1.58 -26.04 2.70
CA GLY A 165 -2.11 -27.15 3.51
C GLY A 165 -1.69 -28.54 3.03
N GLU A 166 -1.08 -28.66 1.84
CA GLU A 166 -0.53 -29.92 1.35
C GLU A 166 0.70 -30.29 2.20
N PRO A 167 0.72 -31.48 2.82
CA PRO A 167 1.92 -31.96 3.50
C PRO A 167 2.98 -32.26 2.44
N GLY A 168 4.01 -31.42 2.40
CA GLY A 168 5.21 -31.64 1.60
C GLY A 168 6.14 -32.65 2.25
N TRP A 169 7.42 -32.58 1.90
CA TRP A 169 8.46 -33.46 2.41
C TRP A 169 8.56 -33.36 3.94
N LYS A 170 8.55 -34.51 4.63
CA LYS A 170 8.59 -34.59 6.11
C LYS A 170 7.50 -33.75 6.81
N ASP A 171 6.29 -33.75 6.26
CA ASP A 171 5.15 -33.00 6.81
C ASP A 171 5.35 -31.47 6.81
N ILE A 172 6.29 -30.96 6.01
CA ILE A 172 6.46 -29.52 5.82
C ILE A 172 5.30 -29.02 4.95
N HIS A 173 4.42 -28.22 5.54
CA HIS A 173 3.35 -27.58 4.77
C HIS A 173 3.94 -26.66 3.69
N LEU A 174 3.51 -26.86 2.44
CA LEU A 174 3.89 -25.98 1.35
C LEU A 174 3.11 -24.65 1.44
N ALA A 175 3.60 -23.61 0.78
CA ALA A 175 3.02 -22.28 0.80
C ALA A 175 3.27 -21.52 -0.50
N ASN A 176 2.30 -20.69 -0.87
CA ASN A 176 2.48 -19.63 -1.86
C ASN A 176 2.92 -18.36 -1.14
N VAL A 177 3.87 -17.64 -1.72
CA VAL A 177 4.49 -16.47 -1.08
C VAL A 177 4.57 -15.33 -2.08
N VAL A 178 4.31 -14.12 -1.58
CA VAL A 178 4.66 -12.87 -2.29
C VAL A 178 5.73 -12.17 -1.46
N LEU A 179 6.88 -11.89 -2.08
CA LEU A 179 7.88 -10.99 -1.52
C LEU A 179 7.79 -9.65 -2.25
N ALA A 180 7.92 -8.58 -1.49
CA ALA A 180 7.98 -7.22 -1.99
C ALA A 180 9.34 -6.63 -1.65
N ARG A 181 9.97 -5.96 -2.62
CA ARG A 181 11.15 -5.17 -2.38
C ARG A 181 10.80 -3.99 -1.47
N ASP A 182 11.75 -3.50 -0.67
CA ASP A 182 11.56 -2.36 0.25
C ASP A 182 11.21 -1.04 -0.45
N THR A 183 11.26 -1.00 -1.80
CA THR A 183 10.74 0.08 -2.64
C THR A 183 9.21 0.02 -2.85
N LEU A 184 8.55 -0.99 -2.29
CA LEU A 184 7.11 -1.15 -2.28
C LEU A 184 6.63 -1.25 -0.83
N ARG A 185 5.54 -0.55 -0.53
CA ARG A 185 4.82 -0.67 0.73
C ARG A 185 3.77 -1.76 0.61
N VAL A 186 3.76 -2.70 1.54
CA VAL A 186 2.70 -3.71 1.68
C VAL A 186 1.56 -3.09 2.48
N LEU A 187 0.40 -2.89 1.86
CA LEU A 187 -0.76 -2.29 2.49
C LEU A 187 -1.69 -3.33 3.12
N MET A 188 -1.85 -4.48 2.46
CA MET A 188 -2.78 -5.50 2.91
C MET A 188 -2.37 -6.89 2.40
N PRO A 189 -2.03 -7.84 3.30
CA PRO A 189 -1.91 -9.24 2.94
C PRO A 189 -3.31 -9.87 2.80
N ILE A 190 -3.48 -10.75 1.82
CA ILE A 190 -4.71 -11.47 1.54
C ILE A 190 -4.35 -12.92 1.24
N THR A 191 -4.90 -13.85 2.02
CA THR A 191 -4.83 -15.28 1.72
C THR A 191 -6.18 -15.75 1.21
N ILE A 192 -6.18 -16.57 0.17
CA ILE A 192 -7.41 -17.10 -0.43
C ILE A 192 -7.29 -18.62 -0.45
N ASP A 193 -8.24 -19.31 0.17
CA ASP A 193 -8.38 -20.76 -0.01
C ASP A 193 -9.03 -21.01 -1.38
N ILE A 194 -8.29 -21.64 -2.27
CA ILE A 194 -8.73 -22.01 -3.62
C ILE A 194 -8.81 -23.53 -3.77
N THR A 195 -8.94 -24.26 -2.65
CA THR A 195 -9.09 -25.72 -2.65
C THR A 195 -10.32 -26.12 -3.45
N LEU A 196 -11.48 -25.48 -3.21
CA LEU A 196 -12.75 -25.86 -3.83
C LEU A 196 -12.96 -27.39 -3.73
N ASP A 197 -13.24 -28.06 -4.85
CA ASP A 197 -13.39 -29.52 -4.91
C ASP A 197 -12.07 -30.26 -5.19
N ALA A 198 -10.91 -29.57 -5.10
CA ALA A 198 -9.61 -30.19 -5.37
C ALA A 198 -9.33 -31.34 -4.38
N PRO A 199 -8.67 -32.43 -4.84
CA PRO A 199 -8.30 -33.55 -3.97
C PRO A 199 -7.22 -33.18 -2.94
N VAL A 200 -6.60 -32.01 -3.09
CA VAL A 200 -5.57 -31.50 -2.21
C VAL A 200 -5.79 -30.03 -1.89
N PRO A 201 -5.48 -29.59 -0.66
CA PRO A 201 -5.52 -28.19 -0.28
C PRO A 201 -4.72 -27.28 -1.24
N ARG A 202 -5.29 -26.13 -1.60
CA ARG A 202 -4.69 -25.13 -2.49
C ARG A 202 -5.00 -23.73 -1.98
N SER A 203 -4.06 -22.80 -2.12
CA SER A 203 -4.25 -21.41 -1.71
C SER A 203 -3.63 -20.42 -2.69
N ALA A 204 -4.04 -19.17 -2.62
CA ALA A 204 -3.39 -18.05 -3.30
C ALA A 204 -2.90 -17.05 -2.26
N ALA A 205 -1.68 -16.55 -2.46
CA ALA A 205 -1.09 -15.50 -1.64
C ALA A 205 -1.15 -14.19 -2.42
N CYS A 206 -1.95 -13.24 -1.96
CA CYS A 206 -2.14 -11.95 -2.59
C CYS A 206 -1.74 -10.80 -1.67
N ALA A 207 -1.16 -9.73 -2.21
CA ALA A 207 -0.84 -8.52 -1.45
C ALA A 207 -1.24 -7.27 -2.23
N HIS A 208 -1.82 -6.31 -1.52
CA HIS A 208 -1.99 -4.94 -2.00
C HIS A 208 -0.66 -4.20 -1.81
N LEU A 209 -0.04 -3.79 -2.92
CA LEU A 209 1.27 -3.17 -2.97
C LEU A 209 1.18 -1.74 -3.49
N GLN A 210 1.91 -0.83 -2.85
CA GLN A 210 1.98 0.58 -3.22
C GLN A 210 3.42 1.03 -3.40
N GLY A 211 3.79 1.54 -4.58
CA GLY A 211 5.13 2.06 -4.84
C GLY A 211 5.33 3.49 -4.33
N PHE A 212 6.54 3.85 -3.89
CA PHE A 212 6.83 5.19 -3.35
C PHE A 212 6.96 6.28 -4.41
N GLY A 213 6.34 7.45 -4.21
CA GLY A 213 6.60 8.71 -4.93
C GLY A 213 5.35 9.58 -5.13
N SER A 214 5.45 10.61 -5.96
CA SER A 214 4.39 11.64 -6.11
C SER A 214 3.06 11.10 -6.65
N THR A 215 3.11 10.04 -7.45
CA THR A 215 1.96 9.26 -7.90
C THR A 215 2.22 7.79 -7.55
N PRO A 216 1.80 7.35 -6.35
CA PRO A 216 2.05 5.99 -5.92
C PRO A 216 1.35 5.02 -6.86
N LEU A 217 2.12 4.08 -7.39
CA LEU A 217 1.61 2.98 -8.20
C LEU A 217 0.91 2.01 -7.26
N ASP A 218 -0.38 1.76 -7.49
CA ASP A 218 -1.21 0.96 -6.59
C ASP A 218 -1.78 -0.26 -7.31
N PHE A 219 -1.45 -1.46 -6.84
CA PHE A 219 -1.82 -2.71 -7.51
C PHE A 219 -1.83 -3.90 -6.55
N PHE A 220 -2.50 -4.98 -6.94
CA PHE A 220 -2.44 -6.26 -6.26
C PHE A 220 -1.42 -7.16 -6.95
N ALA A 221 -0.69 -7.96 -6.19
CA ALA A 221 0.14 -9.05 -6.70
C ALA A 221 -0.28 -10.36 -6.06
N CYS A 222 -0.54 -11.40 -6.86
CA CYS A 222 -0.96 -12.71 -6.40
C CYS A 222 -0.03 -13.81 -6.92
N SER A 223 0.50 -14.61 -6.00
CA SER A 223 1.16 -15.89 -6.25
C SER A 223 0.15 -17.02 -6.17
N VAL A 224 0.05 -17.83 -7.23
CA VAL A 224 -0.87 -18.98 -7.30
C VAL A 224 -0.14 -20.28 -7.64
N HIS A 225 -0.66 -21.37 -7.11
CA HIS A 225 -0.34 -22.72 -7.59
C HIS A 225 -1.67 -23.44 -7.79
N LEU A 226 -2.09 -23.62 -9.04
CA LEU A 226 -3.37 -24.25 -9.40
C LEU A 226 -3.26 -25.78 -9.40
N LEU A 227 -4.39 -26.48 -9.38
CA LEU A 227 -4.38 -27.94 -9.37
C LEU A 227 -3.72 -28.49 -10.66
N GLY A 228 -2.75 -29.40 -10.53
CA GLY A 228 -2.33 -30.26 -11.64
C GLY A 228 -1.21 -31.24 -11.30
N GLY A 229 -0.46 -31.66 -12.32
CA GLY A 229 0.62 -32.64 -12.16
C GLY A 229 0.08 -34.05 -11.94
N ARG A 230 0.50 -34.72 -10.85
CA ARG A 230 0.10 -36.12 -10.57
C ARG A 230 -1.42 -36.34 -10.45
N PHE A 231 -2.19 -35.28 -10.17
CA PHE A 231 -3.64 -35.36 -10.02
C PHE A 231 -4.39 -35.36 -11.37
N ASP A 232 -3.70 -34.98 -12.45
CA ASP A 232 -4.24 -34.98 -13.82
C ASP A 232 -4.58 -36.39 -14.28
N ASP A 233 -3.95 -37.42 -13.72
CA ASP A 233 -4.21 -38.82 -14.07
C ASP A 233 -5.52 -39.36 -13.50
N GLU A 234 -5.89 -38.90 -12.30
CA GLU A 234 -6.94 -39.54 -11.50
C GLU A 234 -8.22 -38.72 -11.42
N THR A 235 -8.15 -37.40 -11.63
CA THR A 235 -9.25 -36.51 -11.24
C THR A 235 -9.75 -35.58 -12.34
N TRP A 236 -9.07 -35.55 -13.50
CA TRP A 236 -9.38 -34.63 -14.60
C TRP A 236 -10.85 -34.70 -15.07
N HIS A 237 -11.47 -35.88 -15.07
CA HIS A 237 -12.85 -36.08 -15.52
C HIS A 237 -13.88 -35.43 -14.61
N ARG A 238 -13.57 -35.25 -13.31
CA ARG A 238 -14.43 -34.58 -12.32
C ARG A 238 -14.17 -33.07 -12.26
N HIS A 239 -13.03 -32.62 -12.74
CA HIS A 239 -12.51 -31.27 -12.48
C HIS A 239 -12.13 -30.52 -13.75
N VAL A 240 -12.81 -30.78 -14.88
CA VAL A 240 -12.52 -30.18 -16.19
C VAL A 240 -12.40 -28.64 -16.16
N ASP A 241 -13.17 -27.98 -15.30
CA ASP A 241 -13.23 -26.51 -15.17
C ASP A 241 -12.63 -25.99 -13.86
N LEU A 242 -11.99 -26.84 -13.05
CA LEU A 242 -11.59 -26.48 -11.69
C LEU A 242 -10.58 -25.33 -11.66
N ARG A 243 -9.58 -25.31 -12.56
CA ARG A 243 -8.62 -24.19 -12.61
C ARG A 243 -9.29 -22.87 -12.97
N SER A 244 -10.30 -22.90 -13.85
CA SER A 244 -11.13 -21.71 -14.14
C SER A 244 -11.90 -21.25 -12.90
N LYS A 245 -12.46 -22.18 -12.12
CA LYS A 245 -13.15 -21.84 -10.85
C LYS A 245 -12.18 -21.27 -9.81
N GLN A 246 -10.97 -21.83 -9.68
CA GLN A 246 -9.93 -21.34 -8.78
C GLN A 246 -9.53 -19.90 -9.14
N VAL A 247 -9.27 -19.63 -10.42
CA VAL A 247 -8.97 -18.27 -10.90
C VAL A 247 -10.18 -17.34 -10.74
N GLY A 248 -11.39 -17.81 -10.98
CA GLY A 248 -12.62 -17.05 -10.79
C GLY A 248 -12.81 -16.59 -9.35
N LEU A 249 -12.56 -17.47 -8.37
CA LEU A 249 -12.61 -17.12 -6.96
C LEU A 249 -11.57 -16.05 -6.59
N ILE A 250 -10.34 -16.16 -7.11
CA ILE A 250 -9.30 -15.14 -6.91
C ILE A 250 -9.78 -13.79 -7.46
N MET A 251 -10.33 -13.79 -8.67
CA MET A 251 -10.84 -12.58 -9.31
C MET A 251 -11.98 -11.94 -8.53
N GLU A 252 -12.93 -12.72 -8.01
CA GLU A 252 -14.03 -12.22 -7.19
C GLU A 252 -13.53 -11.52 -5.93
N VAL A 253 -12.60 -12.16 -5.21
CA VAL A 253 -12.00 -11.58 -3.99
C VAL A 253 -11.20 -10.32 -4.32
N MET A 254 -10.42 -10.32 -5.41
CA MET A 254 -9.65 -9.14 -5.81
C MET A 254 -10.56 -7.99 -6.28
N GLN A 255 -11.68 -8.27 -6.95
CA GLN A 255 -12.68 -7.26 -7.29
C GLN A 255 -13.31 -6.65 -6.04
N ALA A 256 -13.64 -7.47 -5.04
CA ALA A 256 -14.17 -6.98 -3.76
C ALA A 256 -13.14 -6.11 -3.01
N ALA A 257 -11.89 -6.57 -2.94
CA ALA A 257 -10.79 -5.80 -2.35
C ALA A 257 -10.55 -4.47 -3.08
N THR A 258 -10.58 -4.49 -4.42
CA THR A 258 -10.40 -3.28 -5.24
C THR A 258 -11.51 -2.26 -4.99
N ARG A 259 -12.79 -2.68 -4.94
CA ARG A 259 -13.91 -1.77 -4.63
C ARG A 259 -13.74 -1.06 -3.28
N HIS A 260 -13.20 -1.75 -2.29
CA HIS A 260 -13.02 -1.21 -0.95
C HIS A 260 -11.77 -0.32 -0.82
N ARG A 261 -10.66 -0.70 -1.45
CA ARG A 261 -9.35 -0.03 -1.26
C ARG A 261 -9.00 0.98 -2.34
N MET A 262 -9.51 0.79 -3.55
CA MET A 262 -9.27 1.65 -4.70
C MET A 262 -10.60 2.14 -5.29
N PRO A 263 -11.47 2.83 -4.51
CA PRO A 263 -12.80 3.24 -4.96
C PRO A 263 -12.76 4.25 -6.13
N HIS A 264 -11.57 4.82 -6.41
CA HIS A 264 -11.34 5.72 -7.52
C HIS A 264 -11.18 5.00 -8.86
N LEU A 265 -10.96 3.67 -8.86
CA LEU A 265 -10.89 2.90 -10.10
C LEU A 265 -12.30 2.57 -10.61
N PRO A 266 -12.52 2.59 -11.93
CA PRO A 266 -13.79 2.17 -12.54
C PRO A 266 -14.20 0.77 -12.09
N ALA A 267 -15.51 0.58 -11.88
CA ALA A 267 -16.07 -0.72 -11.52
C ALA A 267 -15.64 -1.80 -12.53
N GLY A 268 -15.14 -2.93 -12.03
CA GLY A 268 -14.67 -4.05 -12.84
C GLY A 268 -13.19 -3.99 -13.22
N GLN A 269 -12.50 -2.87 -13.02
CA GLN A 269 -11.04 -2.83 -13.15
C GLN A 269 -10.39 -3.38 -11.88
N VAL A 270 -9.44 -4.28 -12.05
CA VAL A 270 -8.65 -4.87 -10.95
C VAL A 270 -7.19 -4.75 -11.37
N PRO A 271 -6.40 -3.82 -10.81
CA PRO A 271 -4.99 -3.68 -11.15
C PRO A 271 -4.21 -4.83 -10.52
N LEU A 272 -4.29 -6.03 -11.12
CA LEU A 272 -3.78 -7.27 -10.57
C LEU A 272 -2.66 -7.84 -11.43
N LEU A 273 -1.49 -8.01 -10.83
CA LEU A 273 -0.46 -8.91 -11.30
C LEU A 273 -0.74 -10.31 -10.77
N LEU A 274 -1.18 -11.22 -11.62
CA LEU A 274 -1.45 -12.61 -11.26
C LEU A 274 -0.36 -13.51 -11.83
N GLY A 275 0.29 -14.32 -11.02
CA GLY A 275 1.30 -15.22 -11.54
C GLY A 275 1.62 -16.42 -10.67
N GLY A 276 2.28 -17.40 -11.28
CA GLY A 276 2.71 -18.64 -10.63
C GLY A 276 2.50 -19.84 -11.52
N ASP A 277 2.39 -21.02 -10.91
CA ASP A 277 2.21 -22.28 -11.61
C ASP A 277 0.72 -22.56 -11.84
N PHE A 278 0.30 -22.51 -13.11
CA PHE A 278 -1.09 -22.77 -13.48
C PHE A 278 -1.34 -24.25 -13.75
N ASN A 279 -0.29 -25.07 -13.88
CA ASN A 279 -0.35 -26.43 -14.38
C ASN A 279 -1.15 -26.57 -15.70
N ALA A 280 -1.25 -25.48 -16.46
CA ALA A 280 -2.10 -25.38 -17.64
C ALA A 280 -1.32 -24.80 -18.82
N MET A 281 -1.63 -25.31 -20.00
CA MET A 281 -1.09 -24.83 -21.26
C MET A 281 -2.08 -23.86 -21.91
N LEU A 282 -1.58 -22.91 -22.69
CA LEU A 282 -2.40 -21.78 -23.18
C LEU A 282 -3.66 -22.19 -23.95
N SER A 283 -3.58 -23.23 -24.78
CA SER A 283 -4.70 -23.66 -25.63
C SER A 283 -4.60 -25.14 -26.02
N PRO A 284 -5.71 -25.77 -26.44
CA PRO A 284 -5.71 -27.16 -26.90
C PRO A 284 -4.71 -27.43 -28.04
N ALA A 285 -4.51 -26.45 -28.92
CA ALA A 285 -3.54 -26.54 -30.02
C ALA A 285 -2.08 -26.62 -29.52
N VAL A 286 -1.77 -25.91 -28.41
CA VAL A 286 -0.46 -25.99 -27.74
C VAL A 286 -0.33 -27.28 -26.95
N ALA A 287 -1.40 -27.69 -26.28
CA ALA A 287 -1.41 -28.82 -25.37
C ALA A 287 -1.27 -30.16 -26.09
N ARG A 288 -2.00 -30.35 -27.20
CA ARG A 288 -2.03 -31.60 -27.96
C ARG A 288 -0.65 -32.19 -28.31
N PRO A 289 0.28 -31.45 -28.94
CA PRO A 289 1.60 -32.00 -29.26
C PRO A 289 2.45 -32.30 -28.02
N LYS A 290 2.28 -31.54 -26.92
CA LYS A 290 3.03 -31.74 -25.67
C LYS A 290 2.50 -32.92 -24.86
N LEU A 291 1.19 -33.20 -24.96
CA LEU A 291 0.52 -34.31 -24.30
C LEU A 291 0.55 -35.61 -25.12
N ALA A 292 1.14 -35.61 -26.32
CA ALA A 292 1.14 -36.77 -27.22
C ALA A 292 1.72 -38.05 -26.61
N THR A 293 2.57 -37.94 -25.59
CA THR A 293 3.15 -39.06 -24.84
C THR A 293 2.52 -39.27 -23.47
N HIS A 294 1.56 -38.41 -23.07
CA HIS A 294 0.93 -38.48 -21.76
C HIS A 294 -0.02 -39.68 -21.68
N PRO A 295 0.09 -40.57 -20.66
CA PRO A 295 -0.69 -41.81 -20.61
C PRO A 295 -2.20 -41.60 -20.65
N VAL A 296 -2.72 -40.57 -19.98
CA VAL A 296 -4.16 -40.23 -20.03
C VAL A 296 -4.56 -39.77 -21.42
N PHE A 297 -3.76 -38.90 -22.04
CA PHE A 297 -4.09 -38.37 -23.36
C PHE A 297 -4.11 -39.48 -24.41
N LEU A 298 -3.12 -40.37 -24.37
CA LEU A 298 -3.09 -41.56 -25.24
C LEU A 298 -4.35 -42.43 -25.12
N ARG A 299 -4.99 -42.49 -23.94
CA ARG A 299 -6.26 -43.20 -23.73
C ARG A 299 -7.48 -42.43 -24.23
N THR A 300 -7.39 -41.11 -24.34
CA THR A 300 -8.51 -40.27 -24.75
C THR A 300 -8.47 -39.88 -26.23
N VAL A 301 -7.31 -39.93 -26.89
CA VAL A 301 -7.14 -39.60 -28.33
C VAL A 301 -8.14 -40.37 -29.20
N GLY A 302 -8.85 -39.64 -30.06
CA GLY A 302 -9.88 -40.18 -30.95
C GLY A 302 -11.23 -40.45 -30.29
N THR A 303 -11.38 -40.16 -29.00
CA THR A 303 -12.65 -40.31 -28.25
C THR A 303 -13.25 -38.94 -27.93
N PRO A 304 -14.55 -38.85 -27.54
CA PRO A 304 -15.13 -37.59 -27.05
C PRO A 304 -14.41 -36.99 -25.83
N ASP A 305 -13.67 -37.82 -25.10
CA ASP A 305 -12.89 -37.41 -23.93
C ASP A 305 -11.58 -36.71 -24.29
N GLU A 306 -11.11 -36.79 -25.55
CA GLU A 306 -9.90 -36.07 -26.00
C GLU A 306 -10.04 -34.57 -25.75
N LEU A 307 -11.14 -33.99 -26.23
CA LEU A 307 -11.41 -32.56 -26.11
C LEU A 307 -11.64 -32.16 -24.64
N ARG A 308 -12.26 -33.03 -23.85
CA ARG A 308 -12.48 -32.78 -22.41
C ARG A 308 -11.16 -32.74 -21.65
N PHE A 309 -10.23 -33.65 -21.93
CA PHE A 309 -8.89 -33.63 -21.33
C PHE A 309 -8.07 -32.43 -21.79
N LEU A 310 -8.14 -32.05 -23.07
CA LEU A 310 -7.49 -30.84 -23.57
C LEU A 310 -8.04 -29.58 -22.91
N ASN A 311 -9.37 -29.48 -22.76
CA ASN A 311 -10.01 -28.36 -22.07
C ASN A 311 -9.60 -28.29 -20.59
N TYR A 312 -9.49 -29.44 -19.92
CA TYR A 312 -8.95 -29.53 -18.56
C TYR A 312 -7.52 -28.99 -18.50
N ALA A 313 -6.64 -29.49 -19.38
CA ALA A 313 -5.23 -29.13 -19.46
C ALA A 313 -4.99 -27.66 -19.84
N THR A 314 -6.01 -26.95 -20.32
CA THR A 314 -5.92 -25.54 -20.76
C THR A 314 -6.88 -24.62 -20.01
N SER A 315 -7.53 -25.12 -18.96
CA SER A 315 -8.49 -24.35 -18.17
C SER A 315 -7.83 -23.19 -17.41
N GLY A 316 -8.60 -22.14 -17.11
CA GLY A 316 -8.11 -20.90 -16.49
C GLY A 316 -7.73 -19.79 -17.49
N HIS A 317 -7.04 -20.12 -18.59
CA HIS A 317 -6.55 -19.10 -19.54
C HIS A 317 -7.65 -18.36 -20.28
N ALA A 318 -8.65 -19.09 -20.78
CA ALA A 318 -9.81 -18.48 -21.45
C ALA A 318 -10.58 -17.57 -20.50
N PHE A 319 -10.78 -18.01 -19.25
CA PHE A 319 -11.43 -17.22 -18.21
C PHE A 319 -10.71 -15.89 -18.00
N LEU A 320 -9.38 -15.89 -17.86
CA LEU A 320 -8.59 -14.66 -17.69
C LEU A 320 -8.72 -13.72 -18.89
N ARG A 321 -8.60 -14.24 -20.10
CA ARG A 321 -8.75 -13.44 -21.32
C ARG A 321 -10.14 -12.80 -21.42
N ASP A 322 -11.19 -13.56 -21.12
CA ASP A 322 -12.56 -13.08 -21.18
C ASP A 322 -12.83 -11.99 -20.11
N HIS A 323 -11.96 -11.88 -19.10
CA HIS A 323 -11.96 -10.84 -18.07
C HIS A 323 -10.89 -9.73 -18.32
N GLY A 324 -10.37 -9.63 -19.55
CA GLY A 324 -9.45 -8.57 -19.95
C GLY A 324 -8.04 -8.73 -19.41
N PHE A 325 -7.59 -9.96 -19.13
CA PHE A 325 -6.20 -10.25 -18.78
C PHE A 325 -5.43 -10.80 -19.97
N ARG A 326 -4.19 -10.36 -20.10
CA ARG A 326 -3.24 -10.83 -21.10
C ARG A 326 -1.99 -11.41 -20.46
N PRO A 327 -1.42 -12.49 -21.04
CA PRO A 327 -0.19 -13.06 -20.53
C PRO A 327 1.01 -12.18 -20.91
N ALA A 328 2.04 -12.17 -20.08
CA ALA A 328 3.30 -11.46 -20.34
C ALA A 328 4.13 -12.06 -21.46
N TYR A 329 3.87 -13.31 -21.83
CA TYR A 329 4.56 -14.02 -22.88
C TYR A 329 3.68 -15.10 -23.50
N LEU A 330 4.05 -15.55 -24.69
CA LEU A 330 3.39 -16.63 -25.42
C LEU A 330 4.36 -17.79 -25.64
N PRO A 331 3.86 -19.03 -25.80
CA PRO A 331 4.71 -20.15 -26.19
C PRO A 331 5.29 -19.91 -27.60
N GLY A 332 6.55 -20.32 -27.82
CA GLY A 332 7.27 -20.07 -29.08
C GLY A 332 6.57 -20.56 -30.34
N ASN A 333 5.77 -21.62 -30.22
CA ASN A 333 5.06 -22.30 -31.30
C ASN A 333 3.63 -21.79 -31.57
N VAL A 334 3.18 -20.71 -30.93
CA VAL A 334 1.80 -20.20 -31.08
C VAL A 334 1.72 -19.06 -32.09
N ASP A 335 0.86 -19.15 -33.09
CA ASP A 335 0.55 -17.98 -33.91
C ASP A 335 -0.25 -16.96 -33.08
N ALA A 336 0.29 -15.75 -32.90
CA ALA A 336 -0.36 -14.70 -32.12
C ALA A 336 -1.71 -14.29 -32.73
N ALA A 337 -1.87 -14.42 -34.06
CA ALA A 337 -3.13 -14.15 -34.75
C ALA A 337 -4.23 -15.14 -34.32
N SER A 338 -3.89 -16.37 -33.95
CA SER A 338 -4.84 -17.40 -33.49
C SER A 338 -5.43 -17.13 -32.10
N LEU A 339 -4.86 -16.17 -31.35
CA LEU A 339 -5.31 -15.81 -30.00
C LEU A 339 -6.26 -14.60 -29.97
N GLY A 340 -6.58 -14.01 -31.12
CA GLY A 340 -7.77 -13.17 -31.28
C GLY A 340 -7.66 -11.69 -30.93
N ALA A 341 -6.50 -11.15 -30.56
CA ALA A 341 -6.13 -9.72 -30.61
C ALA A 341 -4.89 -9.48 -29.73
N VAL A 342 -3.72 -9.29 -30.31
CA VAL A 342 -2.66 -8.52 -29.64
C VAL A 342 -1.96 -7.67 -30.71
N ASP A 343 -2.27 -6.37 -30.73
CA ASP A 343 -1.68 -5.39 -31.66
C ASP A 343 -0.20 -5.06 -31.34
N ALA A 344 0.37 -5.70 -30.30
CA ALA A 344 1.76 -5.55 -29.90
C ALA A 344 2.49 -6.91 -29.92
N PRO A 345 3.79 -6.95 -30.26
CA PRO A 345 4.57 -8.19 -30.24
C PRO A 345 4.77 -8.68 -28.81
N THR A 346 3.87 -9.54 -28.32
CA THR A 346 4.07 -10.25 -27.05
C THR A 346 5.30 -11.14 -27.15
N PRO A 347 6.23 -11.08 -26.19
CA PRO A 347 7.41 -11.92 -26.21
C PRO A 347 7.11 -13.41 -26.21
N ARG A 348 8.06 -14.20 -26.71
CA ARG A 348 7.93 -15.66 -26.80
C ARG A 348 8.86 -16.36 -25.80
N VAL A 349 8.36 -17.46 -25.24
CA VAL A 349 9.09 -18.36 -24.34
C VAL A 349 8.94 -19.79 -24.84
N GLU A 350 10.03 -20.54 -24.89
CA GLU A 350 9.99 -21.94 -25.35
C GLU A 350 9.43 -22.91 -24.28
N LYS A 351 9.86 -22.74 -23.03
CA LYS A 351 9.50 -23.59 -21.90
C LYS A 351 9.62 -22.80 -20.58
N THR A 352 8.82 -23.18 -19.59
CA THR A 352 8.99 -22.77 -18.19
C THR A 352 9.17 -23.98 -17.27
N SER A 353 9.10 -25.20 -17.80
CA SER A 353 9.36 -26.44 -17.06
C SER A 353 10.39 -27.32 -17.79
N VAL A 354 11.10 -28.16 -17.04
CA VAL A 354 12.04 -29.17 -17.59
C VAL A 354 11.35 -30.15 -18.54
N TYR A 355 10.02 -30.31 -18.43
CA TYR A 355 9.21 -31.10 -19.36
C TYR A 355 8.95 -30.40 -20.71
N GLY A 356 9.53 -29.21 -20.92
CA GLY A 356 9.49 -28.50 -22.20
C GLY A 356 8.14 -27.82 -22.50
N SER A 357 7.30 -27.62 -21.48
CA SER A 357 6.02 -26.91 -21.60
C SER A 357 6.08 -25.55 -20.90
N VAL A 358 5.18 -24.64 -21.28
CA VAL A 358 4.94 -23.36 -20.60
C VAL A 358 3.71 -23.57 -19.71
N VAL A 359 3.93 -23.64 -18.41
CA VAL A 359 2.90 -23.90 -17.38
C VAL A 359 2.92 -22.86 -16.26
N ASP A 360 4.02 -22.13 -16.14
CA ASP A 360 4.15 -20.95 -15.30
C ASP A 360 3.73 -19.74 -16.12
N TRP A 361 2.92 -18.87 -15.53
CA TRP A 361 2.36 -17.73 -16.22
C TRP A 361 2.43 -16.46 -15.38
N LEU A 362 2.51 -15.33 -16.08
CA LEU A 362 2.31 -14.00 -15.52
C LEU A 362 1.23 -13.32 -16.35
N TYR A 363 0.17 -12.86 -15.69
CA TYR A 363 -0.99 -12.20 -16.26
C TYR A 363 -1.15 -10.80 -15.68
N PHE A 364 -1.60 -9.88 -16.52
CA PHE A 364 -1.97 -8.53 -16.13
C PHE A 364 -3.20 -8.06 -16.90
N PRO A 365 -4.03 -7.21 -16.30
CA PRO A 365 -5.22 -6.66 -16.94
C PRO A 365 -4.86 -5.60 -17.98
N ASP A 366 -5.75 -5.41 -18.96
CA ASP A 366 -5.66 -4.33 -19.94
C ASP A 366 -5.79 -2.94 -19.29
N CYS A 367 -6.43 -2.84 -18.13
CA CYS A 367 -6.57 -1.59 -17.38
C CYS A 367 -5.25 -1.07 -16.79
N LEU A 368 -4.22 -1.92 -16.65
CA LEU A 368 -2.86 -1.46 -16.34
C LEU A 368 -2.19 -0.79 -17.56
N GLY A 369 -2.93 -0.55 -18.65
CA GLY A 369 -2.53 0.23 -19.81
C GLY A 369 -1.51 -0.48 -20.69
N ASP A 370 -0.69 0.29 -21.40
CA ASP A 370 0.25 -0.18 -22.42
C ASP A 370 1.51 -0.82 -21.78
N VAL A 371 1.26 -1.84 -20.96
CA VAL A 371 2.29 -2.72 -20.40
C VAL A 371 2.97 -3.40 -21.56
N GLN A 372 4.18 -2.95 -21.87
CA GLN A 372 5.06 -3.61 -22.82
C GLN A 372 5.94 -4.59 -22.05
N PRO A 373 5.57 -5.89 -22.01
CA PRO A 373 6.48 -6.89 -21.50
C PRO A 373 7.74 -6.87 -22.38
N ARG A 374 8.91 -6.60 -21.78
CA ARG A 374 10.18 -6.96 -22.44
C ARG A 374 10.28 -8.47 -22.51
N ALA A 375 11.12 -8.96 -23.42
CA ALA A 375 11.42 -10.38 -23.52
C ALA A 375 11.69 -10.96 -22.12
N PRO A 376 10.84 -11.88 -21.63
CA PRO A 376 11.04 -12.46 -20.33
C PRO A 376 12.33 -13.28 -20.36
N VAL A 377 13.04 -13.27 -19.25
CA VAL A 377 14.23 -14.09 -19.08
C VAL A 377 13.81 -15.34 -18.32
N VAL A 378 13.92 -16.49 -18.98
CA VAL A 378 13.77 -17.80 -18.35
C VAL A 378 15.11 -18.21 -17.76
N LEU A 379 15.12 -18.55 -16.48
CA LEU A 379 16.34 -18.90 -15.75
C LEU A 379 16.42 -20.41 -15.51
N ASP A 380 17.27 -21.06 -16.28
CA ASP A 380 17.58 -22.48 -16.16
C ASP A 380 18.30 -22.81 -14.84
N THR A 381 18.91 -21.85 -14.15
CA THR A 381 19.64 -22.07 -12.89
C THR A 381 18.78 -22.72 -11.82
N ILE A 382 17.49 -22.38 -11.76
CA ILE A 382 16.55 -22.98 -10.80
C ILE A 382 16.15 -24.39 -11.26
N ALA A 383 15.94 -24.58 -12.56
CA ALA A 383 15.64 -25.88 -13.14
C ALA A 383 16.81 -26.89 -13.04
N ASN A 384 18.05 -26.39 -12.96
CA ASN A 384 19.28 -27.18 -12.88
C ASN A 384 19.60 -27.60 -11.43
N GLY A 385 18.70 -28.36 -10.81
CA GLY A 385 18.97 -29.06 -9.54
C GLY A 385 18.26 -28.49 -8.31
N VAL A 386 17.41 -27.47 -8.46
CA VAL A 386 16.56 -26.94 -7.38
C VAL A 386 15.08 -27.24 -7.62
N SER A 387 14.61 -27.10 -8.86
CA SER A 387 13.19 -27.25 -9.23
C SER A 387 13.05 -27.97 -10.57
N ASP A 388 11.88 -28.52 -10.86
CA ASP A 388 11.49 -28.93 -12.22
C ASP A 388 10.83 -27.77 -13.02
N HIS A 389 10.70 -26.61 -12.40
CA HIS A 389 10.32 -25.34 -13.01
C HIS A 389 11.52 -24.42 -13.21
N HIS A 390 11.47 -23.63 -14.27
CA HIS A 390 12.38 -22.52 -14.51
C HIS A 390 11.78 -21.28 -13.88
N ALA A 391 12.63 -20.40 -13.36
CA ALA A 391 12.12 -19.12 -12.93
C ALA A 391 11.89 -18.19 -14.14
N VAL A 392 10.81 -17.42 -14.09
CA VAL A 392 10.43 -16.48 -15.14
C VAL A 392 10.54 -15.07 -14.61
N HIS A 393 11.37 -14.25 -15.25
CA HIS A 393 11.52 -12.83 -14.94
C HIS A 393 10.91 -11.99 -16.06
N ALA A 394 9.87 -11.21 -15.76
CA ALA A 394 9.25 -10.27 -16.69
C ALA A 394 9.34 -8.83 -16.20
N TYR A 395 9.51 -7.91 -17.16
CA TYR A 395 9.52 -6.47 -16.92
C TYR A 395 8.21 -5.88 -17.41
N LEU A 396 7.45 -5.28 -16.51
CA LEU A 396 6.16 -4.66 -16.83
C LEU A 396 6.32 -3.15 -16.73
N ARG A 397 6.19 -2.46 -17.87
CA ARG A 397 6.16 -1.00 -17.91
C ARG A 397 4.74 -0.55 -17.55
N MET A 398 4.50 -0.17 -16.31
CA MET A 398 3.18 0.34 -15.95
C MET A 398 3.13 1.84 -16.27
N PRO A 399 2.14 2.30 -17.05
CA PRO A 399 1.88 3.71 -17.16
C PRO A 399 1.62 4.21 -15.75
N ILE A 400 2.39 5.21 -15.36
CA ILE A 400 1.93 6.09 -14.30
C ILE A 400 0.65 6.66 -14.92
N THR A 401 -0.52 6.15 -14.55
CA THR A 401 -1.69 7.00 -14.60
C THR A 401 -1.23 8.23 -13.83
N GLU A 402 -1.03 9.34 -14.54
CA GLU A 402 -1.02 10.64 -13.89
C GLU A 402 -2.32 10.61 -13.10
N ILE A 403 -2.21 10.26 -11.81
CA ILE A 403 -3.21 10.61 -10.84
C ILE A 403 -3.24 12.11 -11.05
N ALA A 404 -4.30 12.57 -11.71
CA ALA A 404 -4.41 13.95 -12.09
C ALA A 404 -4.05 14.78 -10.84
N PRO A 405 -3.47 15.99 -10.99
CA PRO A 405 -3.13 16.85 -9.86
C PRO A 405 -4.28 17.03 -8.83
N SER A 406 -5.49 16.62 -9.21
CA SER A 406 -6.67 16.44 -8.41
C SER A 406 -6.56 15.56 -7.16
N VAL A 407 -5.63 14.60 -6.92
CA VAL A 407 -5.68 13.88 -5.61
C VAL A 407 -5.02 14.67 -4.49
N MET A 408 -3.84 15.25 -4.72
CA MET A 408 -3.24 16.16 -3.74
C MET A 408 -4.11 17.42 -3.61
N MET A 409 -4.61 17.99 -4.72
CA MET A 409 -5.53 19.11 -4.65
C MET A 409 -6.92 18.75 -4.10
N ALA A 410 -7.47 17.57 -4.36
CA ALA A 410 -8.76 17.17 -3.76
C ALA A 410 -8.60 16.79 -2.30
N ARG A 411 -7.47 16.25 -1.87
CA ARG A 411 -7.19 16.02 -0.45
C ARG A 411 -6.90 17.32 0.28
N LEU A 412 -6.16 18.25 -0.34
CA LEU A 412 -5.98 19.59 0.19
C LEU A 412 -7.33 20.34 0.22
N GLN A 413 -8.14 20.22 -0.83
CA GLN A 413 -9.49 20.77 -0.90
C GLN A 413 -10.41 20.11 0.13
N HIS A 414 -10.29 18.80 0.38
CA HIS A 414 -11.08 18.08 1.37
C HIS A 414 -10.68 18.50 2.79
N SER A 415 -9.38 18.62 3.09
CA SER A 415 -8.87 19.14 4.36
C SER A 415 -9.24 20.61 4.56
N VAL A 416 -9.19 21.41 3.49
CA VAL A 416 -9.68 22.80 3.50
C VAL A 416 -11.19 22.83 3.72
N ASN A 417 -11.96 21.93 3.10
CA ASN A 417 -13.41 21.86 3.25
C ASN A 417 -13.83 21.34 4.64
N GLU A 418 -13.11 20.39 5.23
CA GLU A 418 -13.33 19.92 6.61
C GLU A 418 -12.86 20.96 7.63
N GLY A 419 -11.69 21.55 7.41
CA GLY A 419 -11.16 22.63 8.24
C GLY A 419 -12.09 23.84 8.23
N ILE A 420 -12.53 24.31 7.06
CA ILE A 420 -13.52 25.39 6.93
C ILE A 420 -14.90 24.93 7.46
N GLY A 421 -15.31 23.71 7.11
CA GLY A 421 -16.62 23.14 7.45
C GLY A 421 -16.80 22.90 8.94
N THR A 422 -15.72 22.73 9.71
CA THR A 422 -15.74 22.64 11.18
C THR A 422 -15.41 23.96 11.86
N ALA A 423 -14.48 24.76 11.31
CA ALA A 423 -14.12 26.05 11.88
C ALA A 423 -15.29 27.05 11.84
N PHE A 424 -16.04 27.11 10.74
CA PHE A 424 -17.13 28.08 10.61
C PHE A 424 -18.27 27.82 11.62
N PRO A 425 -18.82 26.60 11.77
CA PRO A 425 -19.77 26.30 12.84
C PRO A 425 -19.22 26.55 14.24
N ALA A 426 -17.94 26.19 14.50
CA ALA A 426 -17.30 26.43 15.78
C ALA A 426 -17.21 27.94 16.10
N MET A 427 -16.88 28.77 15.11
CA MET A 427 -16.88 30.22 15.23
C MET A 427 -18.28 30.77 15.56
N VAL A 428 -19.32 30.29 14.87
CA VAL A 428 -20.71 30.73 15.11
C VAL A 428 -21.17 30.36 16.51
N ILE A 429 -20.96 29.11 16.94
CA ILE A 429 -21.33 28.66 18.29
C ILE A 429 -20.56 29.45 19.36
N ASN A 430 -19.26 29.65 19.17
CA ASN A 430 -18.44 30.43 20.10
C ASN A 430 -18.92 31.89 20.20
N TRP A 431 -19.30 32.48 19.07
CA TRP A 431 -19.85 33.83 19.02
C TRP A 431 -21.17 33.95 19.80
N LEU A 432 -22.06 32.96 19.68
CA LEU A 432 -23.32 32.89 20.43
C LEU A 432 -23.10 32.69 21.94
N LEU A 433 -22.10 31.90 22.32
CA LEU A 433 -21.79 31.56 23.72
C LEU A 433 -20.86 32.57 24.41
N TYR A 434 -20.37 33.58 23.71
CA TYR A 434 -19.37 34.53 24.22
C TYR A 434 -19.78 35.18 25.55
N ALA A 435 -21.05 35.57 25.71
CA ALA A 435 -21.54 36.18 26.94
C ALA A 435 -21.40 35.25 28.16
N VAL A 436 -21.61 33.95 27.97
CA VAL A 436 -21.45 32.93 29.02
C VAL A 436 -19.98 32.77 29.38
N GLN A 437 -19.08 32.74 28.39
CA GLN A 437 -17.64 32.65 28.62
C GLN A 437 -17.11 33.82 29.44
N VAL A 438 -17.52 35.04 29.10
CA VAL A 438 -17.14 36.26 29.85
C VAL A 438 -17.60 36.16 31.31
N GLN A 439 -18.82 35.68 31.56
CA GLN A 439 -19.31 35.47 32.93
C GLN A 439 -18.46 34.46 33.70
N GLN A 440 -18.07 33.35 33.06
CA GLN A 440 -17.21 32.34 33.69
C GLN A 440 -15.81 32.88 34.00
N VAL A 441 -15.20 33.61 33.07
CA VAL A 441 -13.89 34.24 33.28
C VAL A 441 -13.92 35.20 34.46
N ARG A 442 -14.96 36.04 34.54
CA ARG A 442 -15.12 37.00 35.64
C ARG A 442 -15.37 36.33 36.99
N ALA A 443 -16.18 35.26 37.01
CA ALA A 443 -16.36 34.46 38.20
C ALA A 443 -15.04 33.83 38.69
N ALA A 444 -14.15 33.48 37.76
CA ALA A 444 -12.83 32.93 38.10
C ALA A 444 -11.83 33.99 38.58
N THR A 445 -12.01 35.27 38.21
CA THR A 445 -11.09 36.36 38.57
C THR A 445 -11.55 37.21 39.77
N GLN A 446 -12.84 37.24 40.11
CA GLN A 446 -13.37 38.01 41.25
C GLN A 446 -13.13 37.31 42.61
N SER A 447 -12.88 38.10 43.67
CA SER A 447 -12.92 37.60 45.06
C SER A 447 -14.38 37.55 45.56
N HIS A 448 -14.66 36.66 46.52
CA HIS A 448 -16.03 36.34 46.99
C HIS A 448 -16.86 37.54 47.49
N ALA A 449 -16.24 38.70 47.73
CA ALA A 449 -16.89 39.86 48.36
C ALA A 449 -17.83 40.67 47.44
N ASP A 450 -17.78 40.51 46.11
CA ASP A 450 -18.42 41.45 45.17
C ASP A 450 -19.67 40.92 44.43
N ALA A 451 -20.11 39.70 44.76
CA ALA A 451 -21.18 39.01 44.04
C ALA A 451 -22.60 39.42 44.51
N GLN A 452 -23.05 40.63 44.20
CA GLN A 452 -24.49 40.97 44.32
C GLN A 452 -25.25 40.87 42.99
N LEU A 453 -26.41 40.21 43.10
CA LEU A 453 -27.30 39.64 42.07
C LEU A 453 -28.00 40.67 41.14
N GLY A 454 -27.65 41.95 41.18
CA GLY A 454 -28.16 42.98 40.26
C GLY A 454 -27.39 43.11 38.94
N ARG A 455 -26.18 42.55 38.85
CA ARG A 455 -25.25 42.80 37.72
C ARG A 455 -25.49 41.96 36.46
N CYS A 456 -26.36 40.94 36.46
CA CYS A 456 -26.49 40.03 35.31
C CYS A 456 -27.03 40.69 34.03
N VAL A 457 -27.95 41.66 34.15
CA VAL A 457 -28.56 42.35 33.00
C VAL A 457 -27.61 43.39 32.41
N GLU A 458 -26.94 44.19 33.26
CA GLU A 458 -25.88 45.12 32.82
C GLU A 458 -24.66 44.37 32.25
N LEU A 459 -24.31 43.20 32.80
CA LEU A 459 -23.28 42.33 32.23
C LEU A 459 -23.62 41.87 30.83
N PHE A 460 -24.86 41.44 30.59
CA PHE A 460 -25.29 40.99 29.26
C PHE A 460 -25.19 42.11 28.23
N ALA A 461 -25.60 43.34 28.60
CA ALA A 461 -25.47 44.52 27.76
C ALA A 461 -23.99 44.87 27.49
N ALA A 462 -23.12 44.85 28.50
CA ALA A 462 -21.68 45.10 28.34
C ALA A 462 -20.99 44.02 27.47
N CYS A 463 -21.35 42.74 27.64
CA CYS A 463 -20.82 41.65 26.82
C CYS A 463 -21.30 41.70 25.37
N SER A 464 -22.44 42.36 25.10
CA SER A 464 -22.94 42.59 23.75
C SER A 464 -22.19 43.69 23.00
N ALA A 465 -21.59 44.63 23.74
CA ALA A 465 -20.85 45.77 23.20
C ALA A 465 -19.33 45.55 23.10
N ASP A 466 -18.76 44.49 23.73
CA ASP A 466 -17.34 44.11 23.60
C ASP A 466 -17.05 43.45 22.23
N HIS A 467 -17.18 44.25 21.17
CA HIS A 467 -16.89 43.83 19.81
C HIS A 467 -15.44 43.35 19.60
N PRO A 468 -14.40 43.98 20.18
CA PRO A 468 -13.02 43.53 20.04
C PRO A 468 -12.78 42.16 20.69
N GLY A 469 -13.20 41.96 21.95
CA GLY A 469 -13.02 40.70 22.66
C GLY A 469 -13.79 39.55 22.01
N ARG A 470 -15.03 39.81 21.57
CA ARG A 470 -15.86 38.83 20.86
C ARG A 470 -15.26 38.43 19.51
N SER A 471 -14.75 39.38 18.74
CA SER A 471 -14.13 39.11 17.44
C SER A 471 -12.83 38.32 17.61
N MET A 472 -11.98 38.73 18.56
CA MET A 472 -10.71 38.04 18.86
C MET A 472 -10.94 36.60 19.32
N SER A 473 -11.92 36.36 20.20
CA SER A 473 -12.28 35.00 20.64
C SER A 473 -12.76 34.13 19.48
N THR A 474 -13.60 34.69 18.61
CA THR A 474 -14.13 33.98 17.44
C THR A 474 -13.02 33.60 16.46
N ILE A 475 -12.10 34.53 16.16
CA ILE A 475 -10.94 34.27 15.31
C ILE A 475 -10.02 33.22 15.94
N ALA A 476 -9.80 33.28 17.26
CA ALA A 476 -8.98 32.32 17.98
C ALA A 476 -9.49 30.88 17.78
N VAL A 477 -10.80 30.68 17.96
CA VAL A 477 -11.43 29.36 17.83
C VAL A 477 -11.39 28.87 16.40
N GLY A 478 -11.66 29.74 15.42
CA GLY A 478 -11.60 29.39 14.01
C GLY A 478 -10.20 28.96 13.56
N LEU A 479 -9.19 29.77 13.87
CA LEU A 479 -7.80 29.49 13.49
C LEU A 479 -7.24 28.26 14.22
N SER A 480 -7.49 28.12 15.53
CA SER A 480 -7.04 26.94 16.28
C SER A 480 -7.68 25.64 15.79
N THR A 481 -8.98 25.67 15.47
CA THR A 481 -9.68 24.51 14.88
C THR A 481 -9.10 24.16 13.51
N PHE A 482 -8.87 25.16 12.65
CA PHE A 482 -8.24 24.96 11.35
C PHE A 482 -6.82 24.39 11.49
N THR A 483 -5.98 24.97 12.35
CA THR A 483 -4.60 24.52 12.57
C THR A 483 -4.55 23.11 13.14
N PHE A 484 -5.45 22.75 14.05
CA PHE A 484 -5.56 21.39 14.58
C PHE A 484 -5.82 20.38 13.46
N TRP A 485 -6.85 20.60 12.65
CA TRP A 485 -7.20 19.69 11.56
C TRP A 485 -6.13 19.65 10.46
N PHE A 486 -5.54 20.80 10.15
CA PHE A 486 -4.42 20.88 9.22
C PHE A 486 -3.23 20.06 9.73
N ALA A 487 -2.82 20.23 10.99
CA ALA A 487 -1.71 19.50 11.58
C ALA A 487 -2.00 18.00 11.73
N ALA A 488 -3.21 17.62 12.16
CA ALA A 488 -3.61 16.23 12.30
C ALA A 488 -3.56 15.50 10.95
N TYR A 489 -3.93 16.18 9.86
CA TYR A 489 -3.86 15.65 8.50
C TYR A 489 -2.42 15.42 8.01
N PHE A 490 -1.50 16.36 8.25
CA PHE A 490 -0.09 16.18 7.84
C PHE A 490 0.67 15.16 8.70
N CYS A 491 0.19 14.91 9.92
CA CYS A 491 0.76 13.95 10.84
C CYS A 491 0.11 12.56 10.75
N ASP A 492 -0.51 12.22 9.62
CA ASP A 492 -1.06 10.89 9.29
C ASP A 492 0.06 9.84 9.09
N VAL A 493 0.86 9.67 10.15
CA VAL A 493 1.79 8.58 10.37
C VAL A 493 0.98 7.52 11.10
N GLU A 494 0.78 6.36 10.48
CA GLU A 494 0.21 5.03 10.87
C GLU A 494 -0.48 4.80 12.24
N ASN A 495 -0.24 5.62 13.25
CA ASN A 495 -0.91 5.67 14.54
C ASN A 495 -1.67 6.99 14.73
N MET A 496 -2.95 7.01 14.33
CA MET A 496 -3.90 8.13 14.50
C MET A 496 -3.83 8.82 15.88
N ARG A 497 -3.48 8.07 16.93
CA ARG A 497 -3.33 8.55 18.31
C ARG A 497 -2.21 9.60 18.47
N TRP A 498 -1.06 9.42 17.81
CA TRP A 498 0.08 10.33 17.97
C TRP A 498 -0.06 11.59 17.11
N GLY A 499 -0.66 11.47 15.92
CA GLY A 499 -0.98 12.62 15.06
C GLY A 499 -1.91 13.61 15.76
N THR A 500 -2.97 13.12 16.42
CA THR A 500 -3.89 13.95 17.20
C THR A 500 -3.21 14.64 18.39
N VAL A 501 -2.36 13.92 19.14
CA VAL A 501 -1.61 14.50 20.27
C VAL A 501 -0.68 15.60 19.78
N PHE A 502 0.09 15.34 18.71
CA PHE A 502 0.98 16.34 18.14
C PHE A 502 0.23 17.58 17.64
N ALA A 503 -0.87 17.38 16.89
CA ALA A 503 -1.72 18.47 16.41
C ALA A 503 -2.29 19.31 17.55
N SER A 504 -2.66 18.66 18.66
CA SER A 504 -3.16 19.33 19.87
C SER A 504 -2.06 20.17 20.54
N VAL A 505 -0.87 19.60 20.74
CA VAL A 505 0.28 20.31 21.32
C VAL A 505 0.67 21.51 20.46
N LEU A 506 0.78 21.31 19.14
CA LEU A 506 1.12 22.36 18.19
C LEU A 506 0.10 23.51 18.25
N THR A 507 -1.18 23.17 18.24
CA THR A 507 -2.26 24.16 18.33
C THR A 507 -2.19 24.94 19.63
N VAL A 508 -2.02 24.27 20.77
CA VAL A 508 -1.90 24.92 22.08
C VAL A 508 -0.71 25.88 22.12
N VAL A 509 0.47 25.44 21.66
CA VAL A 509 1.67 26.27 21.67
C VAL A 509 1.51 27.50 20.75
N LEU A 510 0.93 27.34 19.57
CA LEU A 510 0.75 28.44 18.63
C LEU A 510 -0.31 29.47 19.09
N PHE A 511 -1.37 29.01 19.74
CA PHE A 511 -2.52 29.87 20.10
C PHE A 511 -2.58 30.31 21.56
N ALA A 512 -1.73 29.77 22.44
CA ALA A 512 -1.63 30.22 23.84
C ALA A 512 -1.43 31.75 23.97
N PRO A 513 -0.53 32.41 23.20
CA PRO A 513 -0.40 33.87 23.22
C PRO A 513 -1.70 34.62 22.96
N TRP A 514 -2.47 34.12 22.01
CA TRP A 514 -3.73 34.74 21.61
C TRP A 514 -4.81 34.53 22.67
N TRP A 515 -4.91 33.31 23.23
CA TRP A 515 -5.86 33.01 24.29
C TRP A 515 -5.60 33.83 25.56
N THR A 516 -4.35 34.09 25.91
CA THR A 516 -4.00 34.96 27.04
C THR A 516 -4.53 36.40 26.84
N VAL A 517 -4.41 36.95 25.63
CA VAL A 517 -4.95 38.27 25.30
C VAL A 517 -6.48 38.27 25.41
N VAL A 518 -7.14 37.24 24.89
CA VAL A 518 -8.61 37.10 24.97
C VAL A 518 -9.07 37.00 26.42
N ALA A 519 -8.42 36.18 27.24
CA ALA A 519 -8.80 36.00 28.65
C ALA A 519 -8.69 37.31 29.45
N ARG A 520 -7.65 38.13 29.20
CA ARG A 520 -7.50 39.45 29.83
C ARG A 520 -8.56 40.46 29.37
N LEU A 521 -8.88 40.46 28.07
CA LEU A 521 -9.97 41.28 27.54
C LEU A 521 -11.32 40.92 28.19
N GLN A 522 -11.60 39.62 28.37
CA GLN A 522 -12.84 39.16 28.99
C GLN A 522 -12.94 39.50 30.49
N ALA A 523 -11.79 39.59 31.18
CA ALA A 523 -11.72 39.90 32.61
C ALA A 523 -11.90 41.41 32.94
N ASP A 524 -11.38 42.32 32.11
CA ASP A 524 -11.33 43.76 32.43
C ASP A 524 -12.58 44.53 31.92
N VAL A 525 -13.58 44.73 32.78
CA VAL A 525 -14.85 45.42 32.46
C VAL A 525 -14.71 46.94 32.42
N SER A 526 -13.68 47.49 33.06
CA SER A 526 -13.50 48.94 33.21
C SER A 526 -12.97 49.62 31.94
N LYS A 527 -12.47 48.82 31.00
CA LYS A 527 -11.80 49.27 29.77
C LYS A 527 -12.47 48.72 28.52
N THR A 528 -13.80 48.82 28.44
CA THR A 528 -14.60 48.49 27.25
C THR A 528 -14.16 49.23 25.97
N ASN A 529 -13.33 50.28 26.10
CA ASN A 529 -12.71 51.01 24.99
C ASN A 529 -11.23 50.62 24.71
N MET A 530 -10.63 49.69 25.45
CA MET A 530 -9.27 49.26 25.15
C MET A 530 -9.25 48.46 23.85
N GLN A 531 -8.50 48.97 22.88
CA GLN A 531 -8.14 48.21 21.70
C GLN A 531 -7.31 46.99 22.10
N TRP A 532 -7.51 45.86 21.44
CA TRP A 532 -6.76 44.60 21.68
C TRP A 532 -5.23 44.80 21.62
N THR A 533 -4.76 45.78 20.85
CA THR A 533 -3.35 46.20 20.77
C THR A 533 -2.83 46.73 22.09
N GLY A 534 -3.64 47.48 22.84
CA GLY A 534 -3.27 48.00 24.16
C GLY A 534 -3.01 46.89 25.17
N GLN A 535 -3.79 45.80 25.13
CA GLN A 535 -3.56 44.63 25.99
C GLN A 535 -2.26 43.91 25.63
N ILE A 536 -1.92 43.81 24.35
CA ILE A 536 -0.63 43.24 23.91
C ILE A 536 0.53 44.07 24.46
N PHE A 537 0.49 45.40 24.31
CA PHE A 537 1.54 46.28 24.85
C PHE A 537 1.65 46.17 26.36
N GLN A 538 0.52 46.07 27.06
CA GLN A 538 0.50 45.92 28.52
C GLN A 538 1.16 44.61 28.97
N ILE A 539 0.78 43.47 28.37
CA ILE A 539 1.41 42.16 28.66
C ILE A 539 2.91 42.23 28.40
N TRP A 540 3.30 42.79 27.26
CA TRP A 540 4.70 42.93 26.88
C TRP A 540 5.49 43.82 27.87
N SER A 541 4.93 44.95 28.29
CA SER A 541 5.61 45.86 29.23
C SER A 541 5.70 45.31 30.65
N GLU A 542 4.70 44.56 31.10
CA GLU A 542 4.65 44.03 32.47
C GLU A 542 5.47 42.74 32.63
N ARG A 543 5.43 41.85 31.63
CA ARG A 543 5.90 40.46 31.77
C ARG A 543 6.71 39.96 30.57
N GLY A 544 6.95 40.80 29.56
CA GLY A 544 7.66 40.44 28.34
C GLY A 544 7.00 39.31 27.56
N ALA A 545 7.79 38.59 26.75
CA ALA A 545 7.31 37.47 25.94
C ALA A 545 6.72 36.32 26.77
N GLY A 546 7.25 36.08 27.97
CA GLY A 546 6.75 35.03 28.88
C GLY A 546 5.32 35.30 29.37
N GLY A 547 4.90 36.55 29.46
CA GLY A 547 3.54 36.94 29.84
C GLY A 547 2.46 36.41 28.90
N PHE A 548 2.76 36.26 27.61
CA PHE A 548 1.82 35.73 26.61
C PHE A 548 1.54 34.23 26.79
N TYR A 549 2.48 33.50 27.38
CA TYR A 549 2.35 32.07 27.64
C TYR A 549 1.95 31.78 29.09
N ALA A 550 1.49 32.78 29.83
CA ALA A 550 0.95 32.59 31.17
C ALA A 550 -0.29 31.68 31.09
N GLY A 551 -0.21 30.46 31.61
CA GLY A 551 -1.27 29.44 31.47
C GLY A 551 -0.96 28.28 30.51
N LEU A 552 0.20 28.31 29.81
CA LEU A 552 0.59 27.24 28.87
C LEU A 552 0.62 25.84 29.51
N GLY A 553 1.07 25.73 30.76
CA GLY A 553 1.10 24.44 31.49
C GLY A 553 -0.30 23.82 31.61
N PRO A 554 -1.27 24.52 32.24
CA PRO A 554 -2.67 24.12 32.25
C PRO A 554 -3.25 23.87 30.85
N ASP A 555 -2.90 24.67 29.85
CA ASP A 555 -3.37 24.47 28.46
C ASP A 555 -2.87 23.16 27.83
N LEU A 556 -1.62 22.78 28.08
CA LEU A 556 -1.08 21.49 27.63
C LEU A 556 -1.74 20.32 28.36
N LEU A 557 -2.04 20.46 29.65
CA LEU A 557 -2.80 19.45 30.40
C LEU A 557 -4.25 19.36 29.93
N LEU A 558 -4.83 20.46 29.45
CA LEU A 558 -6.19 20.50 28.89
C LEU A 558 -6.32 19.76 27.56
N ILE A 559 -5.22 19.28 26.95
CA ILE A 559 -5.27 18.26 25.88
C ILE A 559 -5.93 16.96 26.39
N SER A 560 -5.99 16.75 27.70
CA SER A 560 -6.81 15.69 28.30
C SER A 560 -8.30 15.82 28.01
N PHE A 561 -8.82 17.04 27.75
CA PHE A 561 -10.23 17.25 27.42
C PHE A 561 -10.68 16.46 26.19
N PRO A 562 -10.10 16.63 24.99
CA PRO A 562 -10.49 15.85 23.82
C PRO A 562 -10.20 14.35 23.98
N LEU A 563 -9.19 13.96 24.79
CA LEU A 563 -8.91 12.55 25.07
C LEU A 563 -10.02 11.90 25.91
N VAL A 564 -10.46 12.56 26.99
CA VAL A 564 -11.56 12.10 27.84
C VAL A 564 -12.87 12.08 27.06
N GLN A 565 -13.16 13.16 26.32
CA GLN A 565 -14.36 13.24 25.47
C GLN A 565 -14.39 12.10 24.43
N GLY A 566 -13.30 11.93 23.68
CA GLY A 566 -13.22 10.90 22.63
C GLY A 566 -13.30 9.48 23.19
N HIS A 567 -12.63 9.21 24.31
CA HIS A 567 -12.66 7.90 24.94
C HIS A 567 -14.05 7.54 25.49
N LEU A 568 -14.72 8.49 26.16
CA LEU A 568 -16.08 8.30 26.66
C LEU A 568 -17.07 8.10 25.51
N TYR A 569 -16.95 8.89 24.45
CA TYR A 569 -17.78 8.74 23.26
C TYR A 569 -17.65 7.33 22.67
N MET A 570 -16.42 6.89 22.35
CA MET A 570 -16.18 5.58 21.74
C MET A 570 -16.59 4.42 22.66
N THR A 571 -16.31 4.53 23.96
CA THR A 571 -16.72 3.50 24.94
C THR A 571 -18.24 3.35 24.98
N THR A 572 -18.96 4.47 24.99
CA THR A 572 -20.43 4.45 25.03
C THR A 572 -21.02 3.92 23.72
N VAL A 573 -20.45 4.31 22.57
CA VAL A 573 -20.82 3.76 21.27
C VAL A 573 -20.63 2.23 21.25
N ASN A 574 -19.47 1.74 21.69
CA ASN A 574 -19.18 0.29 21.72
C ASN A 574 -20.15 -0.50 22.62
N ILE A 575 -20.52 0.06 23.79
CA ILE A 575 -21.53 -0.54 24.66
C ILE A 575 -22.88 -0.60 23.94
N ILE A 576 -23.28 0.46 23.24
CA ILE A 576 -24.57 0.51 22.55
C ILE A 576 -24.59 -0.41 21.34
N VAL A 577 -23.51 -0.48 20.56
CA VAL A 577 -23.34 -1.46 19.48
C VAL A 577 -23.54 -2.88 20.03
N TRP A 578 -22.89 -3.20 21.14
CA TRP A 578 -23.01 -4.51 21.79
C TRP A 578 -24.43 -4.79 22.30
N VAL A 579 -25.08 -3.83 22.97
CA VAL A 579 -26.45 -4.00 23.50
C VAL A 579 -27.50 -4.12 22.40
N LEU A 580 -27.36 -3.36 21.31
CA LEU A 580 -28.33 -3.33 20.21
C LEU A 580 -28.05 -4.36 19.10
N GLY A 581 -26.93 -5.09 19.20
CA GLY A 581 -26.51 -6.07 18.19
C GLY A 581 -26.25 -5.44 16.82
N ALA A 582 -25.71 -4.22 16.78
CA ALA A 582 -25.28 -3.60 15.53
C ALA A 582 -23.95 -4.22 15.04
N GLU A 583 -23.73 -4.27 13.72
CA GLU A 583 -22.51 -4.84 13.13
C GLU A 583 -21.27 -3.96 13.44
N ASP A 584 -21.43 -2.65 13.38
CA ASP A 584 -20.40 -1.66 13.69
C ASP A 584 -21.00 -0.30 14.12
N ASP A 585 -20.14 0.67 14.42
CA ASP A 585 -20.51 2.04 14.80
C ASP A 585 -21.12 2.82 13.62
N VAL A 586 -20.71 2.53 12.38
CA VAL A 586 -21.26 3.15 11.17
C VAL A 586 -22.73 2.76 10.98
N ALA A 587 -23.04 1.48 11.09
CA ALA A 587 -24.40 0.94 11.02
C ALA A 587 -25.29 1.51 12.13
N LEU A 588 -24.74 1.66 13.35
CA LEU A 588 -25.45 2.29 14.47
C LEU A 588 -25.83 3.74 14.17
N HIS A 589 -24.88 4.56 13.70
CA HIS A 589 -25.13 5.97 13.41
C HIS A 589 -26.02 6.18 12.18
N ASN A 590 -25.94 5.31 11.17
CA ASN A 590 -26.85 5.33 10.03
C ASN A 590 -28.30 5.00 10.45
N ARG A 591 -28.46 4.07 11.39
CA ARG A 591 -29.80 3.66 11.88
C ARG A 591 -30.38 4.64 12.90
N TYR A 592 -29.53 5.28 13.72
CA TYR A 592 -29.93 6.19 14.78
C TYR A 592 -29.08 7.48 14.74
N ALA A 593 -29.26 8.30 13.71
CA ALA A 593 -28.47 9.52 13.49
C ALA A 593 -28.50 10.51 14.67
N PHE A 594 -29.58 10.54 15.46
CA PHE A 594 -29.69 11.40 16.65
C PHE A 594 -28.78 10.98 17.82
N LEU A 595 -28.27 9.75 17.81
CA LEU A 595 -27.49 9.21 18.91
C LEU A 595 -26.10 9.85 19.00
N ALA A 596 -25.45 10.08 17.86
CA ALA A 596 -24.15 10.75 17.78
C ALA A 596 -24.11 12.10 18.53
N PRO A 597 -25.00 13.07 18.25
CA PRO A 597 -24.97 14.35 18.95
C PRO A 597 -25.31 14.24 20.44
N VAL A 598 -26.17 13.29 20.84
CA VAL A 598 -26.48 13.05 22.26
C VAL A 598 -25.28 12.49 23.01
N LEU A 599 -24.64 11.44 22.48
CA LEU A 599 -23.45 10.84 23.05
C LEU A 599 -22.28 11.82 23.09
N GLY A 600 -22.09 12.58 22.02
CA GLY A 600 -21.11 13.66 21.95
C GLY A 600 -21.35 14.69 23.07
N SER A 601 -22.59 15.13 23.26
CA SER A 601 -22.94 16.12 24.29
C SER A 601 -22.68 15.60 25.71
N VAL A 602 -23.03 14.34 26.00
CA VAL A 602 -22.76 13.71 27.31
C VAL A 602 -21.25 13.60 27.55
N ALA A 603 -20.49 13.15 26.56
CA ALA A 603 -19.04 13.05 26.65
C ALA A 603 -18.39 14.43 26.86
N THR A 604 -18.85 15.46 26.15
CA THR A 604 -18.40 16.85 26.34
C THR A 604 -18.71 17.36 27.74
N LEU A 605 -19.90 17.08 28.28
CA LEU A 605 -20.28 17.48 29.64
C LEU A 605 -19.34 16.84 30.68
N VAL A 606 -19.12 15.53 30.59
CA VAL A 606 -18.24 14.81 31.54
C VAL A 606 -16.80 15.29 31.41
N ALA A 607 -16.29 15.47 30.19
CA ALA A 607 -14.96 16.02 29.96
C ALA A 607 -14.83 17.45 30.52
N THR A 608 -15.87 18.27 30.39
CA THR A 608 -15.91 19.63 30.95
C THR A 608 -15.83 19.59 32.46
N VAL A 609 -16.64 18.76 33.13
CA VAL A 609 -16.61 18.63 34.60
C VAL A 609 -15.25 18.11 35.07
N ALA A 610 -14.73 17.07 34.43
CA ALA A 610 -13.45 16.45 34.80
C ALA A 610 -12.26 17.42 34.66
N THR A 611 -12.31 18.32 33.68
CA THR A 611 -11.22 19.27 33.40
C THR A 611 -11.48 20.68 33.91
N TYR A 612 -12.65 20.95 34.52
CA TYR A 612 -13.01 22.26 35.03
C TYR A 612 -11.96 22.87 35.98
N PRO A 613 -11.36 22.11 36.93
CA PRO A 613 -10.30 22.65 37.77
C PRO A 613 -9.10 23.19 36.97
N LEU A 614 -8.72 22.52 35.87
CA LEU A 614 -7.65 22.97 34.98
C LEU A 614 -8.05 24.24 34.21
N GLN A 615 -9.30 24.33 33.75
CA GLN A 615 -9.82 25.53 33.11
C GLN A 615 -9.82 26.73 34.06
N PHE A 616 -10.16 26.52 35.33
CA PHE A 616 -10.12 27.55 36.36
C PHE A 616 -8.68 28.06 36.60
N VAL A 617 -7.72 27.15 36.80
CA VAL A 617 -6.31 27.51 36.99
C VAL A 617 -5.75 28.26 35.77
N ARG A 618 -6.07 27.79 34.55
CA ARG A 618 -5.68 28.44 33.29
C ARG A 618 -6.10 29.90 33.28
N VAL A 619 -7.38 30.19 33.52
CA VAL A 619 -7.92 31.55 33.45
C VAL A 619 -7.26 32.47 34.48
N ARG A 620 -6.98 31.97 35.69
CA ARG A 620 -6.30 32.75 36.73
C ARG A 620 -4.86 33.07 36.35
N TRP A 621 -4.11 32.10 35.83
CA TRP A 621 -2.73 32.30 35.39
C TRP A 621 -2.63 33.27 34.20
N GLN A 622 -3.54 33.17 33.23
CA GLN A 622 -3.63 34.09 32.08
C GLN A 622 -3.87 35.55 32.52
N ASN A 623 -4.65 35.72 33.60
CA ASN A 623 -4.90 37.02 34.24
C ASN A 623 -3.84 37.41 35.28
N GLY A 624 -2.84 36.56 35.49
CA GLY A 624 -1.72 36.85 36.36
C GLY A 624 -1.99 36.74 37.85
N LEU A 625 -3.03 36.00 38.24
CA LEU A 625 -3.44 35.71 39.60
C LEU A 625 -2.90 34.34 40.06
N SER A 626 -2.73 34.17 41.37
CA SER A 626 -2.40 32.88 42.01
C SER A 626 -3.52 31.85 41.81
N SER A 627 -3.19 30.55 41.89
CA SER A 627 -4.16 29.46 41.74
C SER A 627 -5.22 29.41 42.85
N CYS A 628 -4.90 29.93 44.04
CA CYS A 628 -5.79 29.91 45.21
C CYS A 628 -6.50 31.26 45.36
N PRO A 629 -7.85 31.31 45.40
CA PRO A 629 -8.56 32.54 45.69
C PRO A 629 -8.11 33.12 47.06
N GLY A 630 -7.68 34.39 47.08
CA GLY A 630 -7.27 35.10 48.31
C GLY A 630 -5.79 35.00 48.69
N ALA A 631 -4.94 34.33 47.90
CA ALA A 631 -3.49 34.35 48.15
C ALA A 631 -2.77 35.57 47.53
N ASP A 632 -3.47 36.35 46.70
CA ASP A 632 -2.99 37.61 46.10
C ASP A 632 -3.43 38.86 46.88
N GLU A 633 -4.27 38.68 47.91
CA GLU A 633 -4.62 39.68 48.94
C GLU A 633 -3.64 39.54 50.12
#